data_AF-A0A176VMY2-F1
#
_entry.id   AF-A0A176VMY2-F1
#
_cell.length_a   1.000
_cell.length_b   1.000
_cell.length_c   1.000
_cell.angle_alpha   90.00
_cell.angle_beta   90.00
_cell.angle_gamma   90.00
#
_symmetry.space_group_name_H-M   'P 1'
#
loop_
_entity.id
_entity.type
_entity.pdbx_description
1 polymer ?
#
loop_
_entity_poly.entity_id
_entity_poly.type
_entity_poly.pdbx_seq_one_letter_code
_entity_poly.pdbx_strand_id
1 'polypeptide(L)'
;MVMESVKGYYMDLQCLSSMWLKKINGGSHKERLEEFYRPQAEAYDRFRANFLHGRQPLLAACAARLRGSTGMIWVDLGGGTAENVDMMAQLIDLASFDKIYVVDMCAALCKVAREKVRRKGWSNVEIVEGDACTFKPTKQATLVTFSYSLSMIPTFMDAVDQSTSYLADDGMVGIADFFTSAKYDLPNRQHSYAQRWFWRTVFDCDGIDVGPERRQYLEHKLAPVFEFNARGKIPYVPYFQAPYYIWIGRPIKCDKVNLQRFPARASDEFEAKRPPTFPPTFLYSLSWEDPREDDKVLEINPSDTVLTLTSGGCNALDLVYQGAGQVVAVDINPAQSYLLELKRAAVLRLPFEDVWKMFGDGVHPKFEQLLDREIAPFLSQGAANFWYQKSYYFKNGLYYHGGMGRLLRAVKILAKVTRQEHWVDCLVNAPTLEKQKELWYGSFDSKSVSGVLWFATVGKWLRQANIFTRISSFLVTNRLVLWFCAGVCKGQLSLIRKEDNIYDYIVRCLNSTAEYSHLRDSNYFYRCCLTGRFSRQCCPRFLEQGPFYQLKDELARGERLLIRTGTFVGELRKRTYSKVILMDHVDWLEQPDIDTLCDALRDQVRPGGRVIWRSASRRPGYAKCIEKAGFKVTRIQTSESYMDRVNMYASFYVAVRNSAPSPIRVPSGNVESTDERKPLLSPGSPDSVLCTPTDAK
;
A
#
# COMPACT_ATOMS: atom_id res chain seq x y z
N MET A 1 -44.55 8.90 8.16
CA MET A 1 -43.52 9.76 7.51
C MET A 1 -43.31 11.12 8.18
N VAL A 2 -44.17 12.15 8.04
CA VAL A 2 -43.89 13.49 8.62
C VAL A 2 -43.86 13.49 10.15
N MET A 3 -44.83 12.84 10.81
CA MET A 3 -44.87 12.71 12.28
C MET A 3 -43.72 11.86 12.86
N GLU A 4 -43.27 10.82 12.16
CA GLU A 4 -42.10 10.02 12.56
C GLU A 4 -40.79 10.82 12.42
N SER A 5 -40.68 11.63 11.36
CA SER A 5 -39.53 12.52 11.16
C SER A 5 -39.44 13.61 12.23
N VAL A 6 -40.59 14.19 12.65
CA VAL A 6 -40.65 15.21 13.70
C VAL A 6 -40.35 14.60 15.08
N LYS A 7 -40.92 13.43 15.38
CA LYS A 7 -40.61 12.68 16.61
C LYS A 7 -39.12 12.29 16.66
N GLY A 8 -38.55 11.91 15.52
CA GLY A 8 -37.13 11.60 15.42
C GLY A 8 -36.23 12.81 15.70
N TYR A 9 -36.54 13.95 15.10
CA TYR A 9 -35.83 15.21 15.33
C TYR A 9 -35.85 15.66 16.79
N TYR A 10 -37.00 15.55 17.46
CA TYR A 10 -37.14 15.90 18.88
C TYR A 10 -36.26 15.03 19.79
N MET A 11 -36.23 13.72 19.57
CA MET A 11 -35.40 12.78 20.34
C MET A 11 -33.90 12.98 20.10
N ASP A 12 -33.51 13.36 18.88
CA ASP A 12 -32.11 13.62 18.54
C ASP A 12 -31.63 14.96 19.18
N LEU A 13 -32.50 15.97 19.26
CA LEU A 13 -32.26 17.19 20.03
C LEU A 13 -32.19 16.95 21.54
N GLN A 14 -32.97 16.01 22.07
CA GLN A 14 -32.86 15.59 23.48
C GLN A 14 -31.49 14.94 23.75
N CYS A 15 -30.98 14.09 22.86
CA CYS A 15 -29.64 13.50 22.98
C CYS A 15 -28.55 14.58 22.95
N LEU A 16 -28.65 15.56 22.04
CA LEU A 16 -27.73 16.70 22.00
C LEU A 16 -27.80 17.57 23.25
N SER A 17 -29.01 17.91 23.71
CA SER A 17 -29.20 18.69 24.93
C SER A 17 -28.59 17.97 26.14
N SER A 18 -28.76 16.66 26.25
CA SER A 18 -28.13 15.88 27.32
C SER A 18 -26.60 15.81 27.25
N MET A 19 -26.01 15.79 26.05
CA MET A 19 -24.54 15.88 25.91
C MET A 19 -24.03 17.27 26.29
N TRP A 20 -24.62 18.33 25.76
CA TRP A 20 -24.05 19.68 25.88
C TRP A 20 -24.44 20.44 27.15
N LEU A 21 -25.56 20.10 27.80
CA LEU A 21 -26.16 20.93 28.86
C LEU A 21 -26.38 20.21 30.20
N LYS A 22 -26.28 18.88 30.28
CA LYS A 22 -26.44 18.15 31.55
C LYS A 22 -25.09 17.73 32.13
N LYS A 23 -24.81 18.18 33.36
CA LYS A 23 -23.71 17.64 34.17
C LYS A 23 -24.05 16.21 34.58
N ILE A 24 -23.14 15.27 34.31
CA ILE A 24 -23.24 13.89 34.77
C ILE A 24 -22.97 13.86 36.27
N ASN A 25 -23.98 13.56 37.08
CA ASN A 25 -23.86 13.36 38.52
C ASN A 25 -23.88 11.85 38.83
N GLY A 26 -23.24 11.41 39.91
CA GLY A 26 -23.16 9.99 40.27
C GLY A 26 -21.87 9.66 41.02
N GLY A 27 -21.98 8.85 42.08
CA GLY A 27 -20.87 8.47 42.96
C GLY A 27 -19.98 7.39 42.35
N SER A 28 -20.56 6.49 41.55
CA SER A 28 -19.84 5.43 40.83
C SER A 28 -19.90 5.62 39.31
N HIS A 29 -18.94 5.03 38.57
CA HIS A 29 -18.94 5.06 37.10
C HIS A 29 -20.20 4.43 36.50
N LYS A 30 -20.70 3.34 37.10
CA LYS A 30 -21.95 2.69 36.69
C LYS A 30 -23.16 3.63 36.76
N GLU A 31 -23.30 4.37 37.88
CA GLU A 31 -24.39 5.33 38.06
C GLU A 31 -24.34 6.46 37.04
N ARG A 32 -23.14 6.97 36.74
CA ARG A 32 -22.93 8.01 35.73
C ARG A 32 -23.37 7.56 34.34
N LEU A 33 -23.00 6.33 33.94
CA LEU A 33 -23.42 5.76 32.65
C LEU A 33 -24.93 5.52 32.59
N GLU A 34 -25.53 5.01 33.67
CA GLU A 34 -26.98 4.77 33.74
C GLU A 34 -27.76 6.09 33.64
N GLU A 35 -27.34 7.15 34.36
CA GLU A 35 -27.98 8.47 34.28
C GLU A 35 -27.84 9.10 32.89
N PHE A 36 -26.69 8.92 32.23
CA PHE A 36 -26.43 9.44 30.90
C PHE A 36 -27.26 8.73 29.81
N TYR A 37 -27.36 7.39 29.85
CA TYR A 37 -27.99 6.61 28.78
C TYR A 37 -29.48 6.33 28.97
N ARG A 38 -29.99 6.24 30.20
CA ARG A 38 -31.41 5.92 30.46
C ARG A 38 -32.39 6.82 29.69
N PRO A 39 -32.20 8.15 29.57
CA PRO A 39 -33.12 9.01 28.81
C PRO A 39 -33.05 8.80 27.29
N GLN A 40 -31.95 8.23 26.79
CA GLN A 40 -31.62 8.14 25.37
C GLN A 40 -31.78 6.72 24.81
N ALA A 41 -31.99 5.69 25.66
CA ALA A 41 -31.92 4.28 25.29
C ALA A 41 -32.79 3.88 24.07
N GLU A 42 -33.99 4.47 23.90
CA GLU A 42 -34.88 4.17 22.77
C GLU A 42 -34.49 4.87 21.46
N ALA A 43 -33.81 6.02 21.54
CA ALA A 43 -33.33 6.78 20.36
C ALA A 43 -31.83 6.58 20.07
N TYR A 44 -31.16 5.83 20.95
CA TYR A 44 -29.72 5.64 21.00
C TYR A 44 -29.14 5.23 19.65
N ASP A 45 -29.73 4.21 19.03
CA ASP A 45 -29.22 3.62 17.79
C ASP A 45 -29.31 4.60 16.60
N ARG A 46 -30.38 5.39 16.49
CA ARG A 46 -30.58 6.35 15.38
C ARG A 46 -29.61 7.53 15.46
N PHE A 47 -29.50 8.15 16.64
CA PHE A 47 -28.60 9.29 16.83
C PHE A 47 -27.14 8.86 16.67
N ARG A 48 -26.76 7.73 17.29
CA ARG A 48 -25.38 7.21 17.24
C ARG A 48 -25.01 6.66 15.86
N ALA A 49 -25.95 6.16 15.05
CA ALA A 49 -25.66 5.77 13.66
C ALA A 49 -25.08 6.92 12.82
N ASN A 50 -25.52 8.16 13.07
CA ASN A 50 -25.06 9.35 12.35
C ASN A 50 -23.85 10.04 13.00
N PHE A 51 -23.37 9.54 14.14
CA PHE A 51 -22.25 10.12 14.91
C PHE A 51 -21.05 9.17 15.04
N LEU A 52 -21.29 7.87 15.13
CA LEU A 52 -20.29 6.83 15.36
C LEU A 52 -19.79 6.22 14.05
N HIS A 53 -19.17 7.06 13.22
CA HIS A 53 -18.75 6.75 11.85
C HIS A 53 -17.79 5.56 11.73
N GLY A 54 -17.03 5.26 12.79
CA GLY A 54 -16.02 4.19 12.82
C GLY A 54 -16.55 2.77 13.02
N ARG A 55 -17.81 2.58 13.45
CA ARG A 55 -18.34 1.25 13.80
C ARG A 55 -18.42 0.31 12.60
N GLN A 56 -19.13 0.73 11.56
CA GLN A 56 -19.34 -0.10 10.39
C GLN A 56 -18.02 -0.44 9.67
N PRO A 57 -17.10 0.51 9.42
CA PRO A 57 -15.85 0.17 8.77
C PRO A 57 -14.90 -0.65 9.67
N LEU A 58 -14.96 -0.51 11.01
CA LEU A 58 -14.27 -1.42 11.93
C LEU A 58 -14.78 -2.85 11.76
N LEU A 59 -16.09 -3.05 11.86
CA LEU A 59 -16.69 -4.39 11.75
C LEU A 59 -16.44 -4.99 10.38
N ALA A 60 -16.48 -4.19 9.29
CA ALA A 60 -16.11 -4.64 7.95
C ALA A 60 -14.64 -5.08 7.88
N ALA A 61 -13.73 -4.32 8.49
CA ALA A 61 -12.32 -4.67 8.51
C ALA A 61 -12.03 -5.92 9.35
N CYS A 62 -12.76 -6.15 10.45
CA CYS A 62 -12.70 -7.38 11.23
C CYS A 62 -13.33 -8.56 10.47
N ALA A 63 -14.53 -8.40 9.91
CA ALA A 63 -15.22 -9.43 9.16
C ALA A 63 -14.37 -9.93 7.97
N ALA A 64 -13.76 -9.01 7.20
CA ALA A 64 -12.89 -9.35 6.09
C ALA A 64 -11.73 -10.28 6.50
N ARG A 65 -11.21 -10.13 7.72
CA ARG A 65 -10.14 -10.93 8.30
C ARG A 65 -10.62 -12.28 8.84
N LEU A 66 -11.87 -12.37 9.29
CA LEU A 66 -12.46 -13.58 9.86
C LEU A 66 -13.07 -14.52 8.81
N ARG A 67 -13.26 -14.08 7.56
CA ARG A 67 -13.89 -14.91 6.52
C ARG A 67 -13.21 -16.26 6.36
N GLY A 68 -14.02 -17.31 6.33
CA GLY A 68 -13.57 -18.70 6.24
C GLY A 68 -13.18 -19.34 7.57
N SER A 69 -13.17 -18.58 8.68
CA SER A 69 -12.95 -19.12 10.02
C SER A 69 -14.28 -19.58 10.63
N THR A 70 -14.23 -20.62 11.47
CA THR A 70 -15.37 -21.17 12.22
C THR A 70 -14.97 -21.42 13.67
N GLY A 71 -15.95 -21.69 14.55
CA GLY A 71 -15.68 -21.93 15.97
C GLY A 71 -15.21 -20.68 16.72
N MET A 72 -15.54 -19.49 16.20
CA MET A 72 -14.99 -18.24 16.69
C MET A 72 -15.70 -17.76 17.95
N ILE A 73 -14.98 -17.00 18.77
CA ILE A 73 -15.53 -16.32 19.94
C ILE A 73 -15.36 -14.82 19.76
N TRP A 74 -16.47 -14.08 19.84
CA TRP A 74 -16.47 -12.63 19.78
C TRP A 74 -16.89 -12.04 21.12
N VAL A 75 -16.09 -11.10 21.66
CA VAL A 75 -16.43 -10.30 22.83
C VAL A 75 -16.52 -8.82 22.43
N ASP A 76 -17.71 -8.24 22.51
CA ASP A 76 -17.95 -6.81 22.27
C ASP A 76 -18.06 -6.08 23.62
N LEU A 77 -17.01 -5.34 23.99
CA LEU A 77 -16.87 -4.65 25.27
C LEU A 77 -17.42 -3.22 25.18
N GLY A 78 -18.43 -2.92 25.99
CA GLY A 78 -19.27 -1.72 25.85
C GLY A 78 -20.20 -1.82 24.64
N GLY A 79 -20.77 -3.02 24.41
CA GLY A 79 -21.57 -3.31 23.21
C GLY A 79 -22.98 -2.72 23.20
N GLY A 80 -23.41 -2.06 24.29
CA GLY A 80 -24.66 -1.33 24.38
C GLY A 80 -25.89 -2.14 24.01
N THR A 81 -26.62 -1.69 22.99
CA THR A 81 -27.87 -2.30 22.49
C THR A 81 -27.65 -3.52 21.58
N ALA A 82 -26.43 -4.06 21.51
CA ALA A 82 -26.00 -5.11 20.56
C ALA A 82 -26.14 -4.72 19.08
N GLU A 83 -26.07 -3.42 18.76
CA GLU A 83 -26.15 -2.94 17.36
C GLU A 83 -24.98 -3.42 16.50
N ASN A 84 -23.80 -3.57 17.09
CA ASN A 84 -22.63 -4.12 16.40
C ASN A 84 -22.89 -5.54 15.89
N VAL A 85 -23.64 -6.35 16.64
CA VAL A 85 -24.02 -7.71 16.23
C VAL A 85 -24.91 -7.68 15.00
N ASP A 86 -25.88 -6.76 14.93
CA ASP A 86 -26.75 -6.63 13.75
C ASP A 86 -25.97 -6.15 12.52
N MET A 87 -25.01 -5.24 12.70
CA MET A 87 -24.11 -4.80 11.63
C MET A 87 -23.20 -5.94 11.16
N MET A 88 -22.61 -6.71 12.10
CA MET A 88 -21.75 -7.84 11.77
C MET A 88 -22.49 -8.96 11.02
N ALA A 89 -23.76 -9.20 11.36
CA ALA A 89 -24.62 -10.18 10.68
C ALA A 89 -24.82 -9.89 9.18
N GLN A 90 -24.62 -8.64 8.75
CA GLN A 90 -24.69 -8.24 7.34
C GLN A 90 -23.37 -8.49 6.60
N LEU A 91 -22.28 -8.78 7.31
CA LEU A 91 -20.91 -8.85 6.80
C LEU A 91 -20.35 -10.28 6.84
N ILE A 92 -20.75 -11.07 7.84
CA ILE A 92 -20.35 -12.46 8.03
C ILE A 92 -21.51 -13.25 8.66
N ASP A 93 -21.60 -14.54 8.33
CA ASP A 93 -22.59 -15.43 8.93
C ASP A 93 -22.30 -15.59 10.43
N LEU A 94 -23.25 -15.21 11.29
CA LEU A 94 -23.09 -15.32 12.73
C LEU A 94 -22.94 -16.78 13.20
N ALA A 95 -23.37 -17.78 12.43
CA ALA A 95 -23.16 -19.20 12.75
C ALA A 95 -21.68 -19.60 12.75
N SER A 96 -20.80 -18.79 12.15
CA SER A 96 -19.35 -18.98 12.23
C SER A 96 -18.78 -18.71 13.63
N PHE A 97 -19.55 -18.07 14.51
CA PHE A 97 -19.23 -17.87 15.91
C PHE A 97 -19.93 -18.90 16.79
N ASP A 98 -19.16 -19.65 17.57
CA ASP A 98 -19.68 -20.50 18.65
C ASP A 98 -20.43 -19.66 19.68
N LYS A 99 -19.91 -18.45 19.95
CA LYS A 99 -20.45 -17.56 20.96
C LYS A 99 -20.09 -16.10 20.69
N ILE A 100 -21.05 -15.22 20.92
CA ILE A 100 -20.91 -13.77 20.86
C ILE A 100 -21.33 -13.20 22.23
N TYR A 101 -20.40 -12.56 22.94
CA TYR A 101 -20.65 -11.89 24.20
C TYR A 101 -20.77 -10.40 23.97
N VAL A 102 -21.88 -9.80 24.40
CA VAL A 102 -22.08 -8.35 24.43
C VAL A 102 -22.05 -7.93 25.89
N VAL A 103 -20.99 -7.23 26.29
CA VAL A 103 -20.75 -6.85 27.69
C VAL A 103 -21.01 -5.36 27.84
N ASP A 104 -21.88 -4.97 28.76
CA ASP A 104 -22.16 -3.57 29.04
C ASP A 104 -22.49 -3.35 30.53
N MET A 105 -22.15 -2.19 31.09
CA MET A 105 -22.44 -1.87 32.48
C MET A 105 -23.84 -1.28 32.69
N CYS A 106 -24.48 -0.78 31.64
CA CYS A 106 -25.78 -0.14 31.71
C CYS A 106 -26.92 -1.16 31.59
N ALA A 107 -27.73 -1.26 32.65
CA ALA A 107 -28.82 -2.24 32.72
C ALA A 107 -29.92 -1.92 31.69
N ALA A 108 -30.19 -0.63 31.46
CA ALA A 108 -31.15 -0.18 30.45
C ALA A 108 -30.75 -0.61 29.03
N LEU A 109 -29.47 -0.45 28.65
CA LEU A 109 -28.97 -0.88 27.33
C LEU A 109 -28.99 -2.40 27.20
N CYS A 110 -28.58 -3.13 28.25
CA CYS A 110 -28.64 -4.59 28.30
C CYS A 110 -30.08 -5.10 28.10
N LYS A 111 -31.09 -4.42 28.66
CA LYS A 111 -32.50 -4.78 28.46
C LYS A 111 -32.91 -4.65 26.99
N VAL A 112 -32.54 -3.55 26.33
CA VAL A 112 -32.79 -3.34 24.89
C VAL A 112 -32.07 -4.41 24.05
N ALA A 113 -30.82 -4.72 24.38
CA ALA A 113 -30.03 -5.74 23.71
C ALA A 113 -30.66 -7.14 23.81
N ARG A 114 -31.12 -7.56 25.00
CA ARG A 114 -31.79 -8.85 25.20
C ARG A 114 -33.07 -8.96 24.37
N GLU A 115 -33.85 -7.89 24.30
CA GLU A 115 -35.06 -7.85 23.46
C GLU A 115 -34.72 -7.91 21.96
N LYS A 116 -33.65 -7.22 21.53
CA LYS A 116 -33.13 -7.28 20.15
C LYS A 116 -32.70 -8.70 19.78
N VAL A 117 -31.93 -9.37 20.64
CA VAL A 117 -31.49 -10.77 20.48
C VAL A 117 -32.69 -11.71 20.35
N ARG A 118 -33.67 -11.60 21.27
CA ARG A 118 -34.90 -12.42 21.26
C ARG A 118 -35.70 -12.22 19.97
N ARG A 119 -35.87 -10.98 19.54
CA ARG A 119 -36.60 -10.62 18.31
C ARG A 119 -35.91 -11.12 17.04
N LYS A 120 -34.58 -11.09 17.00
CA LYS A 120 -33.77 -11.55 15.85
C LYS A 120 -33.53 -13.07 15.86
N GLY A 121 -33.82 -13.75 16.96
CA GLY A 121 -33.67 -15.20 17.10
C GLY A 121 -32.21 -15.66 17.19
N TRP A 122 -31.29 -14.80 17.64
CA TRP A 122 -29.88 -15.18 17.77
C TRP A 122 -29.67 -16.07 19.00
N SER A 123 -29.32 -17.34 18.77
CA SER A 123 -29.13 -18.33 19.84
C SER A 123 -27.71 -18.33 20.43
N ASN A 124 -26.73 -17.80 19.69
CA ASN A 124 -25.32 -17.75 20.06
C ASN A 124 -24.89 -16.39 20.65
N VAL A 125 -25.81 -15.44 20.83
CA VAL A 125 -25.53 -14.10 21.39
C VAL A 125 -25.96 -14.05 22.85
N GLU A 126 -25.03 -13.68 23.72
CA GLU A 126 -25.24 -13.55 25.17
C GLU A 126 -25.00 -12.11 25.62
N ILE A 127 -26.00 -11.53 26.30
CA ILE A 127 -25.91 -10.19 26.86
C ILE A 127 -25.52 -10.27 28.33
N VAL A 128 -24.35 -9.74 28.65
CA VAL A 128 -23.74 -9.76 29.98
C VAL A 128 -23.77 -8.36 30.56
N GLU A 129 -24.49 -8.17 31.66
CA GLU A 129 -24.38 -6.94 32.45
C GLU A 129 -23.12 -7.04 33.32
N GLY A 130 -22.05 -6.35 32.95
CA GLY A 130 -20.74 -6.53 33.57
C GLY A 130 -19.72 -5.47 33.20
N ASP A 131 -18.62 -5.43 33.96
CA ASP A 131 -17.51 -4.51 33.74
C ASP A 131 -16.48 -5.12 32.77
N ALA A 132 -16.10 -4.36 31.75
CA ALA A 132 -15.09 -4.74 30.77
C ALA A 132 -13.71 -5.03 31.40
N CYS A 133 -13.40 -4.40 32.54
CA CYS A 133 -12.16 -4.60 33.27
C CYS A 133 -12.06 -5.96 33.98
N THR A 134 -13.18 -6.67 34.16
CA THR A 134 -13.22 -7.94 34.91
C THR A 134 -13.82 -9.11 34.14
N PHE A 135 -14.55 -8.84 33.05
CA PHE A 135 -15.19 -9.88 32.25
C PHE A 135 -14.19 -10.89 31.68
N LYS A 136 -14.60 -12.16 31.61
CA LYS A 136 -13.85 -13.24 30.98
C LYS A 136 -14.79 -14.20 30.24
N PRO A 137 -14.55 -14.49 28.95
CA PRO A 137 -15.32 -15.50 28.21
C PRO A 137 -14.96 -16.93 28.65
N THR A 138 -15.81 -17.88 28.28
CA THR A 138 -15.60 -19.32 28.59
C THR A 138 -14.47 -19.96 27.78
N LYS A 139 -14.22 -19.45 26.57
CA LYS A 139 -13.16 -19.87 25.65
C LYS A 139 -12.33 -18.65 25.26
N GLN A 140 -11.12 -18.87 24.74
CA GLN A 140 -10.30 -17.78 24.20
C GLN A 140 -11.03 -17.03 23.08
N ALA A 141 -10.91 -15.71 23.07
CA ALA A 141 -11.56 -14.84 22.11
C ALA A 141 -10.77 -14.79 20.79
N THR A 142 -11.48 -14.99 19.68
CA THR A 142 -10.92 -14.79 18.32
C THR A 142 -11.01 -13.32 17.90
N LEU A 143 -12.02 -12.61 18.39
CA LEU A 143 -12.25 -11.18 18.18
C LEU A 143 -12.66 -10.53 19.50
N VAL A 144 -11.99 -9.45 19.86
CA VAL A 144 -12.47 -8.49 20.87
C VAL A 144 -12.74 -7.16 20.18
N THR A 145 -13.85 -6.50 20.48
CA THR A 145 -14.13 -5.15 19.97
C THR A 145 -14.37 -4.15 21.09
N PHE A 146 -13.84 -2.94 20.90
CA PHE A 146 -14.23 -1.73 21.63
C PHE A 146 -14.73 -0.71 20.62
N SER A 147 -16.03 -0.46 20.63
CA SER A 147 -16.69 0.43 19.68
C SER A 147 -17.21 1.66 20.41
N TYR A 148 -16.40 2.72 20.45
CA TYR A 148 -16.64 3.97 21.16
C TYR A 148 -16.86 3.75 22.66
N SER A 149 -16.19 2.74 23.21
CA SER A 149 -16.26 2.34 24.62
C SER A 149 -14.96 2.60 25.38
N LEU A 150 -13.81 2.44 24.74
CA LEU A 150 -12.51 2.57 25.40
C LEU A 150 -12.24 4.00 25.90
N SER A 151 -12.71 5.02 25.18
CA SER A 151 -12.69 6.43 25.60
C SER A 151 -13.54 6.71 26.84
N MET A 152 -14.50 5.84 27.15
CA MET A 152 -15.43 6.00 28.27
C MET A 152 -14.99 5.22 29.51
N ILE A 153 -14.06 4.28 29.39
CA ILE A 153 -13.54 3.49 30.51
C ILE A 153 -12.42 4.28 31.22
N PRO A 154 -12.57 4.63 32.51
CA PRO A 154 -11.52 5.36 33.24
C PRO A 154 -10.24 4.53 33.41
N THR A 155 -10.37 3.26 33.79
CA THR A 155 -9.27 2.30 33.93
C THR A 155 -9.04 1.51 32.64
N PHE A 156 -8.91 2.22 31.51
CA PHE A 156 -8.81 1.59 30.19
C PHE A 156 -7.63 0.61 30.08
N MET A 157 -6.56 0.82 30.85
CA MET A 157 -5.41 -0.10 30.88
C MET A 157 -5.82 -1.48 31.39
N ASP A 158 -6.65 -1.55 32.43
CA ASP A 158 -7.17 -2.81 32.98
C ASP A 158 -8.09 -3.51 31.97
N ALA A 159 -8.93 -2.76 31.26
CA ALA A 159 -9.77 -3.32 30.20
C ALA A 159 -8.93 -3.89 29.03
N VAL A 160 -7.84 -3.22 28.65
CA VAL A 160 -6.91 -3.72 27.63
C VAL A 160 -6.15 -4.95 28.14
N ASP A 161 -5.67 -4.94 29.38
CA ASP A 161 -4.95 -6.07 29.97
C ASP A 161 -5.85 -7.30 30.14
N GLN A 162 -7.07 -7.09 30.63
CA GLN A 162 -8.06 -8.13 30.77
C GLN A 162 -8.45 -8.70 29.41
N SER A 163 -8.76 -7.86 28.43
CA SER A 163 -9.16 -8.33 27.09
C SER A 163 -8.05 -9.09 26.36
N THR A 164 -6.79 -8.69 26.55
CA THR A 164 -5.64 -9.40 25.96
C THR A 164 -5.31 -10.70 26.68
N SER A 165 -5.67 -10.85 27.97
CA SER A 165 -5.39 -12.07 28.76
C SER A 165 -6.12 -13.32 28.26
N TYR A 166 -7.27 -13.16 27.59
CA TYR A 166 -8.07 -14.25 27.05
C TYR A 166 -8.11 -14.24 25.51
N LEU A 167 -7.32 -13.41 24.85
CA LEU A 167 -7.23 -13.36 23.41
C LEU A 167 -6.48 -14.60 22.89
N ALA A 168 -7.02 -15.26 21.86
CA ALA A 168 -6.33 -16.35 21.19
C ALA A 168 -5.02 -15.87 20.54
N ASP A 169 -4.07 -16.78 20.30
CA ASP A 169 -2.78 -16.44 19.68
C ASP A 169 -2.92 -15.82 18.27
N ASP A 170 -3.94 -16.25 17.52
CA ASP A 170 -4.33 -15.69 16.22
C ASP A 170 -5.51 -14.70 16.31
N GLY A 171 -5.91 -14.34 17.53
CA GLY A 171 -6.97 -13.42 17.84
C GLY A 171 -6.61 -11.98 17.49
N MET A 172 -7.62 -11.11 17.46
CA MET A 172 -7.43 -9.68 17.23
C MET A 172 -8.33 -8.82 18.08
N VAL A 173 -7.86 -7.61 18.37
CA VAL A 173 -8.63 -6.54 19.02
C VAL A 173 -8.93 -5.47 18.00
N GLY A 174 -10.20 -5.15 17.82
CA GLY A 174 -10.70 -4.09 16.95
C GLY A 174 -11.22 -2.90 17.75
N ILE A 175 -10.76 -1.70 17.43
CA ILE A 175 -11.09 -0.46 18.13
C ILE A 175 -11.64 0.55 17.13
N ALA A 176 -12.76 1.19 17.47
CA ALA A 176 -13.23 2.40 16.81
C ALA A 176 -13.49 3.42 17.89
N ASP A 177 -12.81 4.57 17.87
CA ASP A 177 -13.00 5.56 18.92
C ASP A 177 -12.65 6.99 18.48
N PHE A 178 -13.01 7.98 19.29
CA PHE A 178 -12.55 9.35 19.15
C PHE A 178 -11.11 9.50 19.66
N PHE A 179 -10.36 10.46 19.11
CA PHE A 179 -8.98 10.68 19.57
C PHE A 179 -8.47 12.10 19.36
N THR A 180 -7.44 12.42 20.13
CA THR A 180 -6.53 13.53 19.92
C THR A 180 -5.11 12.99 19.87
N SER A 181 -4.27 13.51 18.97
CA SER A 181 -2.88 13.09 18.88
C SER A 181 -2.03 13.61 20.04
N ALA A 182 -0.86 13.00 20.20
CA ALA A 182 0.21 13.55 21.01
C ALA A 182 0.72 14.89 20.44
N LYS A 183 1.61 15.56 21.19
CA LYS A 183 2.28 16.80 20.72
C LYS A 183 3.01 16.55 19.39
N TYR A 184 3.70 15.42 19.30
CA TYR A 184 4.38 14.90 18.13
C TYR A 184 3.85 13.49 17.87
N ASP A 185 3.21 13.30 16.73
CA ASP A 185 2.55 12.05 16.34
C ASP A 185 2.76 11.81 14.83
N LEU A 186 2.27 10.68 14.31
CA LEU A 186 2.35 10.38 12.89
C LEU A 186 1.53 11.40 12.06
N PRO A 187 1.96 11.75 10.83
CA PRO A 187 1.31 12.82 10.06
C PRO A 187 -0.20 12.63 9.81
N ASN A 188 -0.68 11.39 9.69
CA ASN A 188 -2.09 11.05 9.51
C ASN A 188 -2.92 11.13 10.81
N ARG A 189 -2.26 11.16 11.98
CA ARG A 189 -2.85 11.31 13.32
C ARG A 189 -2.72 12.75 13.84
N GLN A 190 -1.76 13.50 13.31
CA GLN A 190 -1.36 14.80 13.84
C GLN A 190 -2.49 15.85 13.78
N HIS A 191 -2.77 16.43 14.94
CA HIS A 191 -3.69 17.55 15.14
C HIS A 191 -2.90 18.82 15.46
N SER A 192 -3.48 19.98 15.16
CA SER A 192 -2.96 21.26 15.62
C SER A 192 -3.14 21.41 17.14
N TYR A 193 -2.43 22.36 17.74
CA TYR A 193 -2.62 22.71 19.16
C TYR A 193 -4.09 23.00 19.48
N ALA A 194 -4.73 23.87 18.67
CA ALA A 194 -6.12 24.24 18.84
C ALA A 194 -7.08 23.05 18.75
N GLN A 195 -6.83 22.11 17.82
CA GLN A 195 -7.64 20.90 17.69
C GLN A 195 -7.51 19.97 18.90
N ARG A 196 -6.29 19.75 19.40
CA ARG A 196 -6.07 18.92 20.60
C ARG A 196 -6.78 19.51 21.81
N TRP A 197 -6.59 20.81 22.05
CA TRP A 197 -7.25 21.51 23.15
C TRP A 197 -8.77 21.48 23.01
N PHE A 198 -9.29 21.87 21.84
CA PHE A 198 -10.73 21.96 21.60
C PHE A 198 -11.42 20.61 21.80
N TRP A 199 -10.94 19.54 21.16
CA TRP A 199 -11.59 18.24 21.24
C TRP A 199 -11.46 17.61 22.63
N ARG A 200 -10.31 17.75 23.31
CA ARG A 200 -10.18 17.29 24.68
C ARG A 200 -11.19 17.99 25.60
N THR A 201 -11.27 19.31 25.54
CA THR A 201 -12.21 20.09 26.37
C THR A 201 -13.66 19.73 26.09
N VAL A 202 -14.05 19.59 24.81
CA VAL A 202 -15.43 19.28 24.44
C VAL A 202 -15.84 17.89 24.93
N PHE A 203 -15.01 16.87 24.71
CA PHE A 203 -15.32 15.49 25.12
C PHE A 203 -15.20 15.27 26.63
N ASP A 204 -14.31 16.01 27.32
CA ASP A 204 -14.16 15.95 28.79
C ASP A 204 -15.44 16.39 29.51
N CYS A 205 -16.19 17.35 28.94
CA CYS A 205 -17.52 17.74 29.45
C CYS A 205 -18.53 16.58 29.49
N ASP A 206 -18.39 15.61 28.58
CA ASP A 206 -19.21 14.40 28.48
C ASP A 206 -18.62 13.21 29.28
N GLY A 207 -17.51 13.41 30.00
CA GLY A 207 -16.76 12.34 30.67
C GLY A 207 -16.08 11.37 29.69
N ILE A 208 -15.86 11.80 28.45
CA ILE A 208 -15.21 11.02 27.40
C ILE A 208 -13.77 11.51 27.26
N ASP A 209 -12.80 10.65 27.54
CA ASP A 209 -11.40 11.01 27.42
C ASP A 209 -10.82 10.49 26.11
N VAL A 210 -10.48 11.46 25.25
CA VAL A 210 -10.00 11.27 23.88
C VAL A 210 -8.48 11.49 23.77
N GLY A 211 -7.74 11.42 24.87
CA GLY A 211 -6.29 11.51 24.85
C GLY A 211 -5.60 10.37 24.06
N PRO A 212 -4.36 10.56 23.58
CA PRO A 212 -3.58 9.59 22.82
C PRO A 212 -3.16 8.37 23.65
N GLU A 213 -3.25 8.43 24.98
CA GLU A 213 -2.72 7.45 25.93
C GLU A 213 -3.36 6.07 25.70
N ARG A 214 -4.66 6.01 25.37
CA ARG A 214 -5.38 4.78 25.03
C ARG A 214 -4.74 4.05 23.86
N ARG A 215 -4.46 4.79 22.80
CA ARG A 215 -3.87 4.25 21.59
C ARG A 215 -2.41 3.87 21.80
N GLN A 216 -1.65 4.69 22.52
CA GLN A 216 -0.26 4.37 22.85
C GLN A 216 -0.15 3.09 23.66
N TYR A 217 -1.05 2.88 24.63
CA TYR A 217 -1.09 1.65 25.41
C TYR A 217 -1.47 0.43 24.55
N LEU A 218 -2.45 0.57 23.65
CA LEU A 218 -2.79 -0.48 22.68
C LEU A 218 -1.59 -0.87 21.82
N GLU A 219 -0.86 0.10 21.27
CA GLU A 219 0.33 -0.12 20.42
C GLU A 219 1.53 -0.64 21.22
N HIS A 220 1.56 -0.44 22.54
CA HIS A 220 2.53 -1.04 23.43
C HIS A 220 2.24 -2.53 23.70
N LYS A 221 0.96 -2.90 23.89
CA LYS A 221 0.54 -4.27 24.25
C LYS A 221 0.35 -5.19 23.04
N LEU A 222 0.02 -4.64 21.88
CA LEU A 222 -0.40 -5.38 20.70
C LEU A 222 0.34 -4.87 19.45
N ALA A 223 0.64 -5.80 18.54
CA ALA A 223 1.19 -5.47 17.23
C ALA A 223 0.07 -4.90 16.34
N PRO A 224 0.20 -3.67 15.81
CA PRO A 224 -0.86 -3.04 15.04
C PRO A 224 -0.90 -3.60 13.62
N VAL A 225 -2.09 -3.98 13.15
CA VAL A 225 -2.32 -4.60 11.84
C VAL A 225 -3.06 -3.67 10.87
N PHE A 226 -4.10 -2.98 11.32
CA PHE A 226 -4.87 -2.06 10.49
C PHE A 226 -5.09 -0.75 11.22
N GLU A 227 -5.12 0.34 10.47
CA GLU A 227 -5.33 1.67 11.00
C GLU A 227 -5.98 2.55 9.95
N PHE A 228 -6.97 3.34 10.38
CA PHE A 228 -7.57 4.37 9.57
C PHE A 228 -8.01 5.55 10.47
N ASN A 229 -7.67 6.78 10.09
CA ASN A 229 -7.99 7.99 10.86
C ASN A 229 -8.81 8.96 10.02
N ALA A 230 -9.95 9.42 10.52
CA ALA A 230 -10.81 10.32 9.76
C ALA A 230 -11.53 11.31 10.66
N ARG A 231 -12.33 12.18 10.05
CA ARG A 231 -13.22 13.10 10.76
C ARG A 231 -14.65 12.83 10.35
N GLY A 232 -15.52 12.73 11.35
CA GLY A 232 -16.93 12.42 11.19
C GLY A 232 -17.80 13.63 11.50
N LYS A 233 -18.88 13.83 10.74
CA LYS A 233 -19.82 14.92 11.03
C LYS A 233 -20.50 14.70 12.39
N ILE A 234 -20.77 15.79 13.09
CA ILE A 234 -21.58 15.76 14.30
C ILE A 234 -23.03 16.10 13.92
N PRO A 235 -24.03 15.27 14.28
CA PRO A 235 -25.43 15.58 14.01
C PRO A 235 -25.82 16.98 14.49
N TYR A 236 -26.49 17.74 13.63
CA TYR A 236 -27.02 19.10 13.90
C TYR A 236 -26.00 20.18 14.29
N VAL A 237 -24.70 19.87 14.32
CA VAL A 237 -23.63 20.84 14.52
C VAL A 237 -22.90 21.00 13.19
N PRO A 238 -23.35 21.92 12.32
CA PRO A 238 -22.72 22.13 11.02
C PRO A 238 -21.28 22.62 11.19
N TYR A 239 -20.43 22.34 10.21
CA TYR A 239 -19.00 22.75 10.15
C TYR A 239 -18.03 22.05 11.11
N PHE A 240 -18.50 21.41 12.18
CA PHE A 240 -17.64 20.64 13.08
C PHE A 240 -17.59 19.15 12.70
N GLN A 241 -16.38 18.58 12.75
CA GLN A 241 -16.17 17.16 12.49
C GLN A 241 -15.25 16.55 13.54
N ALA A 242 -15.77 15.60 14.32
CA ALA A 242 -15.03 14.94 15.38
C ALA A 242 -13.99 13.96 14.80
N PRO A 243 -12.74 14.00 15.27
CA PRO A 243 -11.70 13.06 14.86
C PRO A 243 -11.98 11.68 15.46
N TYR A 244 -12.00 10.65 14.60
CA TYR A 244 -12.13 9.27 15.01
C TYR A 244 -11.08 8.40 14.32
N TYR A 245 -10.79 7.25 14.91
CA TYR A 245 -9.89 6.27 14.35
C TYR A 245 -10.51 4.87 14.40
N ILE A 246 -10.02 4.03 13.51
CA ILE A 246 -10.22 2.60 13.48
C ILE A 246 -8.85 1.97 13.61
N TRP A 247 -8.72 0.97 14.45
CA TRP A 247 -7.47 0.29 14.69
C TRP A 247 -7.72 -1.19 14.95
N ILE A 248 -6.87 -2.06 14.40
CA ILE A 248 -6.89 -3.49 14.68
C ILE A 248 -5.48 -3.90 15.08
N GLY A 249 -5.36 -4.62 16.20
CA GLY A 249 -4.10 -5.18 16.67
C GLY A 249 -4.20 -6.67 16.99
N ARG A 250 -3.04 -7.31 17.12
CA ARG A 250 -2.89 -8.73 17.44
C ARG A 250 -1.84 -8.97 18.54
N PRO A 251 -1.81 -10.13 19.21
CA PRO A 251 -0.74 -10.47 20.14
C PRO A 251 0.66 -10.37 19.51
N ILE A 252 1.63 -9.81 20.26
CA ILE A 252 3.02 -9.63 19.78
C ILE A 252 3.75 -10.99 19.63
N LYS A 253 3.50 -11.94 20.52
CA LYS A 253 4.22 -13.23 20.62
C LYS A 253 3.72 -14.33 19.67
N CYS A 254 3.04 -13.99 18.59
CA CYS A 254 2.48 -15.00 17.69
C CYS A 254 3.51 -15.45 16.65
N ASP A 255 4.15 -16.61 16.93
CA ASP A 255 5.21 -17.25 16.13
C ASP A 255 4.78 -17.65 14.70
N LYS A 256 3.47 -17.68 14.42
CA LYS A 256 2.89 -18.00 13.12
C LYS A 256 2.03 -16.85 12.61
N VAL A 257 2.59 -15.99 11.75
CA VAL A 257 1.82 -14.89 11.14
C VAL A 257 0.89 -15.45 10.05
N ASN A 258 -0.41 -15.49 10.31
CA ASN A 258 -1.41 -15.75 9.26
C ASN A 258 -1.56 -14.49 8.39
N LEU A 259 -0.79 -14.40 7.31
CA LEU A 259 -0.77 -13.22 6.43
C LEU A 259 -1.97 -13.08 5.50
N GLN A 260 -2.74 -14.17 5.32
CA GLN A 260 -4.05 -14.06 4.66
C GLN A 260 -5.01 -13.21 5.49
N ARG A 261 -4.90 -13.32 6.82
CA ARG A 261 -5.67 -12.57 7.81
C ARG A 261 -5.02 -11.25 8.20
N PHE A 262 -3.70 -11.20 8.26
CA PHE A 262 -2.94 -10.07 8.76
C PHE A 262 -1.77 -9.75 7.82
N PRO A 263 -2.03 -9.29 6.58
CA PRO A 263 -0.94 -9.00 5.65
C PRO A 263 -0.03 -7.93 6.24
N ALA A 264 1.26 -8.10 5.97
CA ALA A 264 2.30 -7.16 6.32
C ALA A 264 1.93 -5.72 5.95
N ARG A 265 1.96 -4.82 6.94
CA ARG A 265 1.82 -3.39 6.70
C ARG A 265 2.88 -2.91 5.71
N ALA A 266 2.51 -2.00 4.82
CA ALA A 266 3.50 -1.10 4.23
C ALA A 266 4.02 -0.24 5.40
N SER A 267 5.10 -0.69 6.05
CA SER A 267 5.50 -0.22 7.39
C SER A 267 5.87 1.27 7.45
N ASP A 268 6.02 1.93 6.30
CA ASP A 268 6.69 3.22 6.18
C ASP A 268 5.82 4.30 5.51
N GLU A 269 4.49 4.15 5.49
CA GLU A 269 3.58 5.14 4.86
C GLU A 269 3.74 6.57 5.41
N PHE A 270 4.35 6.70 6.59
CA PHE A 270 4.27 7.89 7.43
C PHE A 270 5.41 8.89 7.25
N GLU A 271 6.51 8.54 6.58
CA GLU A 271 7.67 9.43 6.45
C GLU A 271 7.82 10.06 5.06
N ALA A 272 7.37 9.39 3.99
CA ALA A 272 7.65 9.82 2.63
C ALA A 272 6.55 10.74 2.06
N LYS A 273 6.81 12.04 2.07
CA LYS A 273 6.04 12.99 1.26
C LYS A 273 6.41 12.82 -0.21
N ARG A 274 5.41 12.74 -1.09
CA ARG A 274 5.61 12.84 -2.55
C ARG A 274 6.50 14.05 -2.84
N PRO A 275 7.65 13.90 -3.52
CA PRO A 275 8.45 15.04 -3.92
C PRO A 275 7.65 15.96 -4.84
N PRO A 276 7.74 17.30 -4.71
CA PRO A 276 6.93 18.24 -5.49
C PRO A 276 7.02 18.04 -7.01
N THR A 277 8.17 17.53 -7.49
CA THR A 277 8.48 17.27 -8.90
C THR A 277 7.78 16.04 -9.49
N PHE A 278 7.22 15.15 -8.68
CA PHE A 278 6.50 13.96 -9.14
C PHE A 278 5.01 14.27 -9.32
N PRO A 279 4.28 13.62 -10.25
CA PRO A 279 2.83 13.82 -10.36
C PRO A 279 2.11 13.29 -9.11
N PRO A 280 0.91 13.82 -8.75
CA PRO A 280 0.10 13.33 -7.62
C PRO A 280 -0.62 11.99 -7.92
N THR A 281 0.03 11.13 -8.70
CA THR A 281 -0.42 9.82 -9.17
C THR A 281 0.81 8.99 -9.54
N PHE A 282 0.64 7.70 -9.84
CA PHE A 282 1.75 6.86 -10.27
C PHE A 282 2.27 7.33 -11.64
N LEU A 283 3.58 7.20 -11.86
CA LEU A 283 4.21 7.55 -13.13
C LEU A 283 3.98 6.42 -14.15
N TYR A 284 4.15 5.17 -13.70
CA TYR A 284 4.05 3.97 -14.52
C TYR A 284 3.05 2.98 -13.93
N SER A 285 2.15 2.44 -14.76
CA SER A 285 1.23 1.36 -14.37
C SER A 285 1.83 -0.05 -14.55
N LEU A 286 2.96 -0.13 -15.24
CA LEU A 286 3.73 -1.31 -15.61
C LEU A 286 5.23 -1.01 -15.45
N SER A 287 6.01 -1.97 -14.97
CA SER A 287 7.48 -1.84 -14.97
C SER A 287 8.00 -1.97 -16.40
N TRP A 288 8.85 -1.03 -16.83
CA TRP A 288 9.43 -1.02 -18.17
C TRP A 288 10.75 -1.80 -18.23
N GLU A 289 10.80 -2.96 -17.57
CA GLU A 289 11.96 -3.86 -17.59
C GLU A 289 11.48 -5.28 -17.80
N ASP A 290 12.12 -6.00 -18.73
CA ASP A 290 11.73 -7.35 -19.08
C ASP A 290 12.21 -8.35 -18.02
N PRO A 291 11.30 -8.94 -17.21
CA PRO A 291 11.71 -9.90 -16.18
C PRO A 291 12.34 -11.17 -16.78
N ARG A 292 12.05 -11.52 -18.04
CA ARG A 292 12.65 -12.72 -18.68
C ARG A 292 14.16 -12.58 -18.88
N GLU A 293 14.65 -11.37 -19.09
CA GLU A 293 16.10 -11.12 -19.19
C GLU A 293 16.73 -11.01 -17.81
N ASP A 294 15.99 -10.49 -16.82
CA ASP A 294 16.43 -10.45 -15.43
C ASP A 294 16.61 -11.87 -14.86
N ASP A 295 15.70 -12.80 -15.16
CA ASP A 295 15.75 -14.20 -14.72
C ASP A 295 17.08 -14.88 -15.08
N LYS A 296 17.60 -14.61 -16.30
CA LYS A 296 18.84 -15.21 -16.81
C LYS A 296 20.07 -14.80 -16.01
N VAL A 297 20.01 -13.67 -15.30
CA VAL A 297 21.15 -13.09 -14.59
C VAL A 297 20.95 -13.02 -13.09
N LEU A 298 19.72 -13.02 -12.58
CA LEU A 298 19.46 -12.93 -11.14
C LEU A 298 19.56 -14.27 -10.44
N GLU A 299 19.12 -15.37 -11.07
CA GLU A 299 19.09 -16.72 -10.45
C GLU A 299 18.44 -16.69 -9.05
N ILE A 300 17.17 -16.26 -9.01
CA ILE A 300 16.40 -16.12 -7.76
C ILE A 300 16.21 -17.48 -7.08
N ASN A 301 16.37 -17.51 -5.76
CA ASN A 301 16.13 -18.68 -4.93
C ASN A 301 15.52 -18.32 -3.55
N PRO A 302 15.03 -19.31 -2.77
CA PRO A 302 14.40 -19.06 -1.46
C PRO A 302 15.28 -18.42 -0.39
N SER A 303 16.61 -18.41 -0.55
CA SER A 303 17.53 -17.73 0.38
C SER A 303 17.78 -16.27 0.01
N ASP A 304 17.18 -15.78 -1.07
CA ASP A 304 17.43 -14.43 -1.56
C ASP A 304 16.60 -13.37 -0.83
N THR A 305 17.28 -12.27 -0.52
CA THR A 305 16.69 -11.00 -0.10
C THR A 305 16.96 -10.00 -1.20
N VAL A 306 15.89 -9.56 -1.87
CA VAL A 306 15.94 -8.77 -3.10
C VAL A 306 15.47 -7.35 -2.81
N LEU A 307 16.25 -6.35 -3.20
CA LEU A 307 15.80 -4.95 -3.25
C LEU A 307 15.46 -4.56 -4.69
N THR A 308 14.30 -3.95 -4.91
CA THR A 308 13.91 -3.41 -6.22
C THR A 308 13.16 -2.10 -6.05
N LEU A 309 13.21 -1.24 -7.05
CA LEU A 309 12.26 -0.15 -7.16
C LEU A 309 10.86 -0.71 -7.43
N THR A 310 9.84 -0.08 -6.84
CA THR A 310 8.44 -0.52 -7.02
C THR A 310 7.99 -0.37 -8.46
N SER A 311 8.18 0.81 -9.07
CA SER A 311 7.69 1.10 -10.42
C SER A 311 6.22 0.68 -10.59
N GLY A 312 5.85 -0.06 -11.64
CA GLY A 312 4.50 -0.59 -11.80
C GLY A 312 4.17 -1.80 -10.90
N GLY A 313 5.13 -2.30 -10.11
CA GLY A 313 4.94 -3.39 -9.15
C GLY A 313 4.85 -4.80 -9.73
N CYS A 314 4.79 -4.97 -11.06
CA CYS A 314 4.71 -6.30 -11.67
C CYS A 314 5.98 -7.12 -11.46
N ASN A 315 7.17 -6.51 -11.57
CA ASN A 315 8.44 -7.22 -11.38
C ASN A 315 8.65 -7.57 -9.90
N ALA A 316 8.16 -6.76 -8.95
CA ALA A 316 8.19 -7.12 -7.53
C ALA A 316 7.35 -8.38 -7.24
N LEU A 317 6.15 -8.49 -7.82
CA LEU A 317 5.32 -9.70 -7.72
C LEU A 317 5.96 -10.90 -8.42
N ASP A 318 6.62 -10.65 -9.54
CA ASP A 318 7.34 -11.65 -10.31
C ASP A 318 8.47 -12.31 -9.49
N LEU A 319 9.26 -11.50 -8.77
CA LEU A 319 10.31 -12.00 -7.86
C LEU A 319 9.75 -12.87 -6.72
N VAL A 320 8.57 -12.52 -6.20
CA VAL A 320 7.88 -13.35 -5.19
C VAL A 320 7.44 -14.67 -5.81
N TYR A 321 6.87 -14.63 -7.02
CA TYR A 321 6.47 -15.83 -7.77
C TYR A 321 7.66 -16.76 -8.03
N GLN A 322 8.83 -16.21 -8.35
CA GLN A 322 10.08 -16.97 -8.51
C GLN A 322 10.58 -17.61 -7.21
N GLY A 323 9.95 -17.32 -6.07
CA GLY A 323 10.26 -17.94 -4.78
C GLY A 323 11.37 -17.23 -4.02
N ALA A 324 11.62 -15.93 -4.25
CA ALA A 324 12.52 -15.16 -3.39
C ALA A 324 12.06 -15.26 -1.91
N GLY A 325 13.02 -15.38 -0.99
CA GLY A 325 12.73 -15.44 0.45
C GLY A 325 12.12 -14.14 0.96
N GLN A 326 12.64 -13.01 0.50
CA GLN A 326 12.09 -11.68 0.76
C GLN A 326 12.35 -10.73 -0.42
N VAL A 327 11.33 -9.98 -0.80
CA VAL A 327 11.36 -8.92 -1.81
C VAL A 327 10.99 -7.61 -1.13
N VAL A 328 11.85 -6.62 -1.30
CA VAL A 328 11.67 -5.27 -0.79
C VAL A 328 11.48 -4.35 -1.99
N ALA A 329 10.25 -3.89 -2.18
CA ALA A 329 9.89 -2.93 -3.21
C ALA A 329 9.82 -1.53 -2.59
N VAL A 330 10.66 -0.61 -3.07
CA VAL A 330 10.73 0.76 -2.56
C VAL A 330 10.43 1.79 -3.65
N ASP A 331 9.67 2.83 -3.33
CA ASP A 331 9.49 3.99 -4.21
C ASP A 331 9.40 5.28 -3.41
N ILE A 332 9.90 6.38 -3.97
CA ILE A 332 9.76 7.70 -3.34
C ILE A 332 8.39 8.32 -3.62
N ASN A 333 7.70 7.87 -4.68
CA ASN A 333 6.34 8.28 -4.98
C ASN A 333 5.34 7.32 -4.31
N PRO A 334 4.59 7.76 -3.29
CA PRO A 334 3.63 6.90 -2.59
C PRO A 334 2.60 6.25 -3.53
N ALA A 335 2.24 6.91 -4.62
CA ALA A 335 1.26 6.37 -5.56
C ALA A 335 1.72 5.08 -6.26
N GLN A 336 3.04 4.85 -6.40
CA GLN A 336 3.57 3.59 -6.92
C GLN A 336 3.43 2.47 -5.87
N SER A 337 3.78 2.77 -4.62
CA SER A 337 3.55 1.87 -3.48
C SER A 337 2.07 1.49 -3.37
N TYR A 338 1.16 2.46 -3.49
CA TYR A 338 -0.29 2.22 -3.43
C TYR A 338 -0.80 1.33 -4.57
N LEU A 339 -0.18 1.39 -5.75
CA LEU A 339 -0.50 0.50 -6.86
C LEU A 339 -0.04 -0.94 -6.60
N LEU A 340 1.15 -1.12 -6.03
CA LEU A 340 1.63 -2.44 -5.63
C LEU A 340 0.80 -3.00 -4.47
N GLU A 341 0.40 -2.17 -3.50
CA GLU A 341 -0.50 -2.59 -2.41
C GLU A 341 -1.84 -3.07 -2.96
N LEU A 342 -2.43 -2.35 -3.92
CA LEU A 342 -3.67 -2.76 -4.57
C LEU A 342 -3.51 -4.09 -5.29
N LYS A 343 -2.42 -4.29 -6.05
CA LYS A 343 -2.16 -5.56 -6.74
C LYS A 343 -1.97 -6.71 -5.75
N ARG A 344 -1.17 -6.52 -4.71
CA ARG A 344 -0.93 -7.52 -3.64
C ARG A 344 -2.24 -7.92 -2.97
N ALA A 345 -3.03 -6.94 -2.54
CA ALA A 345 -4.33 -7.19 -1.91
C ALA A 345 -5.31 -7.90 -2.86
N ALA A 346 -5.37 -7.47 -4.13
CA ALA A 346 -6.21 -8.12 -5.13
C ALA A 346 -5.83 -9.59 -5.36
N VAL A 347 -4.54 -9.92 -5.50
CA VAL A 347 -4.08 -11.31 -5.67
C VAL A 347 -4.47 -12.18 -4.47
N LEU A 348 -4.24 -11.67 -3.25
CA LEU A 348 -4.58 -12.40 -2.02
C LEU A 348 -6.09 -12.59 -1.83
N ARG A 349 -6.91 -11.60 -2.17
CA ARG A 349 -8.32 -11.54 -1.74
C ARG A 349 -9.32 -11.91 -2.83
N LEU A 350 -9.01 -11.64 -4.08
CA LEU A 350 -9.96 -11.80 -5.17
C LEU A 350 -9.78 -13.12 -5.92
N PRO A 351 -10.84 -13.60 -6.59
CA PRO A 351 -10.69 -14.65 -7.60
C PRO A 351 -9.92 -14.10 -8.82
N PHE A 352 -9.26 -15.00 -9.55
CA PHE A 352 -8.45 -14.66 -10.71
C PHE A 352 -9.19 -13.78 -11.74
N GLU A 353 -10.47 -14.04 -11.99
CA GLU A 353 -11.25 -13.30 -12.98
C GLU A 353 -11.49 -11.82 -12.62
N ASP A 354 -11.60 -11.49 -11.34
CA ASP A 354 -11.72 -10.09 -10.93
C ASP A 354 -10.35 -9.38 -10.98
N VAL A 355 -9.27 -10.10 -10.65
CA VAL A 355 -7.89 -9.62 -10.86
C VAL A 355 -7.61 -9.38 -12.35
N TRP A 356 -8.09 -10.27 -13.22
CA TRP A 356 -7.99 -10.13 -14.67
C TRP A 356 -8.75 -8.91 -15.18
N LYS A 357 -10.01 -8.69 -14.77
CA LYS A 357 -10.73 -7.47 -15.16
C LYS A 357 -9.97 -6.21 -14.71
N MET A 358 -9.50 -6.19 -13.46
CA MET A 358 -8.77 -5.05 -12.92
C MET A 358 -7.48 -4.74 -13.68
N PHE A 359 -6.61 -5.73 -13.90
CA PHE A 359 -5.26 -5.49 -14.43
C PHE A 359 -5.01 -6.13 -15.80
N GLY A 360 -5.73 -7.16 -16.19
CA GLY A 360 -5.76 -7.67 -17.57
C GLY A 360 -6.47 -6.69 -18.51
N ASP A 361 -7.77 -6.46 -18.26
CA ASP A 361 -8.60 -5.57 -19.08
C ASP A 361 -8.40 -4.09 -18.73
N GLY A 362 -7.87 -3.80 -17.54
CA GLY A 362 -7.69 -2.44 -17.03
C GLY A 362 -9.00 -1.77 -16.59
N VAL A 363 -10.11 -2.51 -16.56
CA VAL A 363 -11.47 -1.99 -16.31
C VAL A 363 -12.26 -2.99 -15.48
N HIS A 364 -12.91 -2.51 -14.41
CA HIS A 364 -13.75 -3.36 -13.57
C HIS A 364 -15.05 -2.63 -13.19
N PRO A 365 -16.23 -3.11 -13.65
CA PRO A 365 -17.51 -2.39 -13.46
C PRO A 365 -17.93 -2.24 -12.00
N LYS A 366 -17.53 -3.19 -11.14
CA LYS A 366 -17.81 -3.18 -9.70
C LYS A 366 -16.60 -2.84 -8.82
N PHE A 367 -15.60 -2.11 -9.37
CA PHE A 367 -14.37 -1.82 -8.63
C PHE A 367 -14.63 -1.15 -7.27
N GLU A 368 -15.55 -0.19 -7.20
CA GLU A 368 -15.85 0.54 -5.96
C GLU A 368 -16.39 -0.39 -4.86
N GLN A 369 -17.26 -1.34 -5.22
CA GLN A 369 -17.79 -2.34 -4.30
C GLN A 369 -16.69 -3.31 -3.83
N LEU A 370 -15.82 -3.76 -4.74
CA LEU A 370 -14.70 -4.63 -4.40
C LEU A 370 -13.69 -3.92 -3.51
N LEU A 371 -13.35 -2.67 -3.85
CA LEU A 371 -12.44 -1.84 -3.07
C LEU A 371 -12.95 -1.75 -1.63
N ASP A 372 -14.22 -1.39 -1.43
CA ASP A 372 -14.79 -1.20 -0.10
C ASP A 372 -14.86 -2.51 0.72
N ARG A 373 -15.32 -3.60 0.11
CA ARG A 373 -15.64 -4.85 0.85
C ARG A 373 -14.49 -5.84 0.95
N GLU A 374 -13.61 -5.88 -0.04
CA GLU A 374 -12.63 -6.96 -0.21
C GLU A 374 -11.19 -6.49 -0.03
N ILE A 375 -10.87 -5.25 -0.42
CA ILE A 375 -9.49 -4.79 -0.59
C ILE A 375 -9.10 -3.75 0.47
N ALA A 376 -9.87 -2.67 0.63
CA ALA A 376 -9.55 -1.53 1.51
C ALA A 376 -9.24 -1.94 2.97
N PRO A 377 -9.90 -2.96 3.56
CA PRO A 377 -9.50 -3.47 4.87
C PRO A 377 -8.04 -3.92 4.99
N PHE A 378 -7.37 -4.20 3.88
CA PHE A 378 -6.00 -4.70 3.79
C PHE A 378 -5.03 -3.70 3.16
N LEU A 379 -5.50 -2.50 2.84
CA LEU A 379 -4.67 -1.41 2.35
C LEU A 379 -4.21 -0.53 3.51
N SER A 380 -3.06 0.10 3.32
CA SER A 380 -2.64 1.25 4.09
C SER A 380 -3.62 2.43 3.92
N GLN A 381 -3.60 3.39 4.85
CA GLN A 381 -4.61 4.45 4.87
C GLN A 381 -4.49 5.37 3.65
N GLY A 382 -3.26 5.73 3.27
CA GLY A 382 -2.99 6.53 2.09
C GLY A 382 -3.35 5.78 0.80
N ALA A 383 -3.08 4.48 0.70
CA ALA A 383 -3.53 3.67 -0.43
C ALA A 383 -5.06 3.62 -0.54
N ALA A 384 -5.77 3.37 0.57
CA ALA A 384 -7.24 3.35 0.58
C ALA A 384 -7.81 4.71 0.11
N ASN A 385 -7.33 5.82 0.69
CA ASN A 385 -7.75 7.17 0.31
C ASN A 385 -7.45 7.48 -1.16
N PHE A 386 -6.28 7.08 -1.66
CA PHE A 386 -5.90 7.25 -3.06
C PHE A 386 -6.88 6.52 -3.98
N TRP A 387 -7.18 5.25 -3.70
CA TRP A 387 -8.05 4.44 -4.56
C TRP A 387 -9.53 4.80 -4.46
N TYR A 388 -10.02 5.26 -3.30
CA TYR A 388 -11.36 5.84 -3.20
C TYR A 388 -11.50 7.08 -4.08
N GLN A 389 -10.50 7.97 -4.09
CA GLN A 389 -10.52 9.17 -4.95
C GLN A 389 -10.27 8.85 -6.44
N LYS A 390 -9.56 7.76 -6.73
CA LYS A 390 -9.16 7.36 -8.10
C LYS A 390 -9.91 6.14 -8.62
N SER A 391 -11.05 5.77 -8.04
CA SER A 391 -11.85 4.61 -8.46
C SER A 391 -12.20 4.64 -9.95
N TYR A 392 -12.40 5.84 -10.50
CA TYR A 392 -12.67 6.08 -11.92
C TYR A 392 -11.56 5.59 -12.87
N TYR A 393 -10.35 5.31 -12.38
CA TYR A 393 -9.27 4.72 -13.19
C TYR A 393 -9.69 3.37 -13.76
N PHE A 394 -10.43 2.56 -13.00
CA PHE A 394 -10.97 1.27 -13.44
C PHE A 394 -12.30 1.39 -14.19
N LYS A 395 -12.82 2.60 -14.42
CA LYS A 395 -13.96 2.86 -15.32
C LYS A 395 -13.46 3.26 -16.71
N ASN A 396 -12.37 4.02 -16.77
CA ASN A 396 -11.85 4.66 -17.99
C ASN A 396 -10.55 4.02 -18.52
N GLY A 397 -10.18 2.83 -18.02
CA GLY A 397 -8.99 2.09 -18.40
C GLY A 397 -7.74 2.52 -17.63
N LEU A 398 -7.31 1.69 -16.68
CA LEU A 398 -6.18 1.92 -15.76
C LEU A 398 -4.92 2.43 -16.49
N TYR A 399 -4.61 1.83 -17.64
CA TYR A 399 -3.39 2.09 -18.40
C TYR A 399 -3.37 3.45 -19.11
N TYR A 400 -4.51 4.14 -19.20
CA TYR A 400 -4.60 5.50 -19.72
C TYR A 400 -4.59 6.56 -18.61
N HIS A 401 -4.28 6.17 -17.37
CA HIS A 401 -4.11 7.04 -16.21
C HIS A 401 -2.67 7.03 -15.68
N GLY A 402 -2.37 7.90 -14.71
CA GLY A 402 -1.00 8.13 -14.27
C GLY A 402 -0.24 9.11 -15.16
N GLY A 403 1.08 9.20 -14.98
CA GLY A 403 1.96 10.00 -15.85
C GLY A 403 2.00 9.46 -17.27
N MET A 404 2.49 8.24 -17.46
CA MET A 404 2.60 7.57 -18.76
C MET A 404 1.24 7.44 -19.45
N GLY A 405 0.18 7.12 -18.71
CA GLY A 405 -1.15 6.97 -19.30
C GLY A 405 -1.70 8.25 -19.95
N ARG A 406 -1.29 9.44 -19.51
CA ARG A 406 -1.65 10.70 -20.19
C ARG A 406 -1.00 10.80 -21.58
N LEU A 407 0.26 10.39 -21.70
CA LEU A 407 0.94 10.33 -23.00
C LEU A 407 0.28 9.28 -23.91
N LEU A 408 0.00 8.09 -23.38
CA LEU A 408 -0.70 7.04 -24.14
C LEU A 408 -2.08 7.48 -24.61
N ARG A 409 -2.81 8.23 -23.78
CA ARG A 409 -4.10 8.83 -24.16
C ARG A 409 -3.95 9.84 -25.30
N ALA A 410 -2.91 10.69 -25.25
CA ALA A 410 -2.62 11.63 -26.33
C ALA A 410 -2.27 10.90 -27.64
N VAL A 411 -1.46 9.84 -27.58
CA VAL A 411 -1.13 8.98 -28.74
C VAL A 411 -2.39 8.32 -29.31
N LYS A 412 -3.28 7.82 -28.45
CA LYS A 412 -4.56 7.22 -28.88
C LYS A 412 -5.49 8.23 -29.56
N ILE A 413 -5.65 9.42 -28.97
CA ILE A 413 -6.43 10.51 -29.57
C ILE A 413 -5.83 10.89 -30.92
N LEU A 414 -4.51 10.94 -31.02
CA LEU A 414 -3.82 11.26 -32.26
C LEU A 414 -4.06 10.19 -33.34
N ALA A 415 -3.96 8.90 -32.99
CA ALA A 415 -4.29 7.81 -33.90
C ALA A 415 -5.74 7.90 -34.40
N LYS A 416 -6.68 8.29 -33.53
CA LYS A 416 -8.08 8.54 -33.90
C LYS A 416 -8.25 9.71 -34.86
N VAL A 417 -7.68 10.87 -34.54
CA VAL A 417 -7.78 12.09 -35.38
C VAL A 417 -7.14 11.87 -36.75
N THR A 418 -6.06 11.07 -36.81
CA THR A 418 -5.36 10.74 -38.06
C THR A 418 -5.94 9.50 -38.78
N ARG A 419 -7.02 8.90 -38.26
CA ARG A 419 -7.67 7.69 -38.81
C ARG A 419 -6.75 6.47 -38.92
N GLN A 420 -5.76 6.37 -38.05
CA GLN A 420 -4.78 5.28 -38.00
C GLN A 420 -5.15 4.17 -37.00
N GLU A 421 -6.32 4.23 -36.35
CA GLU A 421 -6.76 3.22 -35.37
C GLU A 421 -6.79 1.81 -35.97
N HIS A 422 -7.23 1.67 -37.23
CA HIS A 422 -7.24 0.37 -37.91
C HIS A 422 -5.82 -0.17 -38.15
N TRP A 423 -4.86 0.68 -38.51
CA TRP A 423 -3.47 0.26 -38.66
C TRP A 423 -2.87 -0.21 -37.33
N VAL A 424 -3.12 0.53 -36.24
CA VAL A 424 -2.68 0.13 -34.88
C VAL A 424 -3.28 -1.22 -34.50
N ASP A 425 -4.56 -1.43 -34.76
CA ASP A 425 -5.24 -2.70 -34.47
C ASP A 425 -4.68 -3.87 -35.30
N CYS A 426 -4.45 -3.66 -36.61
CA CYS A 426 -3.81 -4.65 -37.48
C CYS A 426 -2.39 -4.98 -37.03
N LEU A 427 -1.60 -3.99 -36.61
CA LEU A 427 -0.23 -4.20 -36.15
C LEU A 427 -0.19 -5.01 -34.84
N VAL A 428 -1.02 -4.64 -33.87
CA VAL A 428 -1.06 -5.32 -32.56
C VAL A 428 -1.63 -6.74 -32.65
N ASN A 429 -2.53 -6.99 -33.61
CA ASN A 429 -3.14 -8.30 -33.82
C ASN A 429 -2.51 -9.09 -34.99
N ALA A 430 -1.36 -8.65 -35.52
CA ALA A 430 -0.70 -9.30 -36.63
C ALA A 430 -0.43 -10.79 -36.33
N PRO A 431 -0.75 -11.72 -37.24
CA PRO A 431 -0.73 -13.14 -36.92
C PRO A 431 0.65 -13.76 -36.79
N THR A 432 1.65 -13.17 -37.43
CA THR A 432 3.05 -13.59 -37.37
C THR A 432 3.96 -12.37 -37.27
N LEU A 433 5.21 -12.59 -36.87
CA LEU A 433 6.21 -11.53 -36.84
C LEU A 433 6.49 -10.99 -38.25
N GLU A 434 6.47 -11.85 -39.27
CA GLU A 434 6.66 -11.47 -40.68
C GLU A 434 5.54 -10.54 -41.14
N LYS A 435 4.28 -10.84 -40.79
CA LYS A 435 3.17 -9.94 -41.11
C LYS A 435 3.24 -8.64 -40.34
N GLN A 436 3.70 -8.65 -39.09
CA GLN A 436 3.95 -7.44 -38.32
C GLN A 436 5.04 -6.57 -39.00
N LYS A 437 6.15 -7.18 -39.45
CA LYS A 437 7.20 -6.51 -40.22
C LYS A 437 6.64 -5.95 -41.53
N GLU A 438 5.81 -6.69 -42.24
CA GLU A 438 5.15 -6.21 -43.45
C GLU A 438 4.19 -5.04 -43.15
N LEU A 439 3.48 -5.03 -42.02
CA LEU A 439 2.64 -3.88 -41.65
C LEU A 439 3.44 -2.66 -41.19
N TRP A 440 4.61 -2.89 -40.58
CA TRP A 440 5.52 -1.84 -40.11
C TRP A 440 6.33 -1.23 -41.26
N TYR A 441 6.87 -2.07 -42.16
CA TYR A 441 7.76 -1.70 -43.27
C TYR A 441 7.10 -1.80 -44.66
N GLY A 442 6.18 -2.73 -44.90
CA GLY A 442 5.50 -2.97 -46.19
C GLY A 442 4.57 -1.85 -46.66
N SER A 443 4.65 -0.70 -45.99
CA SER A 443 4.33 0.63 -46.51
C SER A 443 5.34 1.17 -47.53
N PHE A 444 6.29 0.34 -48.02
CA PHE A 444 7.38 0.70 -48.94
C PHE A 444 7.34 0.05 -50.34
N ASP A 445 6.25 -0.62 -50.75
CA ASP A 445 6.13 -1.11 -52.14
C ASP A 445 5.31 -0.12 -53.00
N SER A 446 6.01 0.62 -53.87
CA SER A 446 5.45 1.67 -54.73
C SER A 446 4.59 1.16 -55.89
N LYS A 447 4.35 -0.16 -56.00
CA LYS A 447 3.72 -0.77 -57.18
C LYS A 447 2.31 -1.32 -56.99
N SER A 448 1.73 -1.31 -55.78
CA SER A 448 0.33 -1.73 -55.57
C SER A 448 -0.63 -0.53 -55.57
N VAL A 449 -1.87 -0.71 -56.06
CA VAL A 449 -2.93 0.33 -56.05
C VAL A 449 -3.26 0.80 -54.62
N SER A 450 -3.11 -0.08 -53.62
CA SER A 450 -3.15 0.22 -52.19
C SER A 450 -1.93 1.03 -51.71
N GLY A 451 -0.74 0.80 -52.27
CA GLY A 451 0.47 1.60 -52.04
C GLY A 451 0.38 3.03 -52.59
N VAL A 452 -0.33 3.24 -53.71
CA VAL A 452 -0.58 4.59 -54.27
C VAL A 452 -1.53 5.40 -53.38
N LEU A 453 -2.61 4.78 -52.86
CA LEU A 453 -3.50 5.43 -51.90
C LEU A 453 -2.79 5.75 -50.57
N TRP A 454 -1.89 4.86 -50.10
CA TRP A 454 -1.04 5.09 -48.94
C TRP A 454 -0.01 6.20 -49.18
N PHE A 455 0.65 6.27 -50.34
CA PHE A 455 1.55 7.39 -50.68
C PHE A 455 0.83 8.74 -50.71
N ALA A 456 -0.44 8.76 -51.12
CA ALA A 456 -1.28 9.96 -51.15
C ALA A 456 -1.80 10.41 -49.76
N THR A 457 -1.91 9.51 -48.78
CA THR A 457 -2.50 9.79 -47.44
C THR A 457 -1.53 9.64 -46.26
N VAL A 458 -0.57 8.71 -46.32
CA VAL A 458 0.38 8.36 -45.24
C VAL A 458 1.86 8.47 -45.66
N GLY A 459 2.20 8.35 -46.94
CA GLY A 459 3.50 8.81 -47.44
C GLY A 459 3.70 10.33 -47.24
N LYS A 460 2.60 11.08 -47.18
CA LYS A 460 2.54 12.47 -46.68
C LYS A 460 2.86 12.59 -45.19
N TRP A 461 2.61 11.58 -44.36
CA TRP A 461 2.88 11.61 -42.91
C TRP A 461 4.38 11.65 -42.61
N LEU A 462 5.21 10.93 -43.38
CA LEU A 462 6.66 10.94 -43.25
C LEU A 462 7.35 12.09 -44.01
N ARG A 463 6.75 12.63 -45.09
CA ARG A 463 7.33 13.74 -45.89
C ARG A 463 6.76 15.14 -45.64
N GLN A 464 5.53 15.28 -45.13
CA GLN A 464 4.96 16.56 -44.62
C GLN A 464 5.15 16.72 -43.10
N ALA A 465 6.14 15.99 -42.60
CA ALA A 465 6.74 15.98 -41.28
C ALA A 465 7.32 17.33 -40.78
N ASN A 466 6.97 18.48 -41.36
CA ASN A 466 7.56 19.75 -40.91
C ASN A 466 6.73 20.50 -39.85
N ILE A 467 5.43 20.27 -39.72
CA ILE A 467 4.62 20.82 -38.60
C ILE A 467 4.18 19.71 -37.66
N PHE A 468 3.76 18.59 -38.22
CA PHE A 468 3.29 17.45 -37.45
C PHE A 468 4.43 16.75 -36.69
N THR A 469 5.59 16.52 -37.32
CA THR A 469 6.79 16.00 -36.61
C THR A 469 7.38 17.04 -35.70
N ARG A 470 7.16 18.35 -35.93
CA ARG A 470 7.50 19.37 -34.93
C ARG A 470 6.55 19.33 -33.74
N ILE A 471 5.27 19.02 -33.89
CA ILE A 471 4.29 18.88 -32.79
C ILE A 471 4.48 17.55 -32.05
N SER A 472 4.68 16.44 -32.76
CA SER A 472 4.95 15.13 -32.14
C SER A 472 6.36 15.06 -31.56
N SER A 473 7.38 15.65 -32.22
CA SER A 473 8.68 15.94 -31.61
C SER A 473 8.51 16.88 -30.43
N PHE A 474 7.72 17.95 -30.50
CA PHE A 474 7.46 18.82 -29.35
C PHE A 474 6.82 18.05 -28.20
N LEU A 475 5.86 17.14 -28.45
CA LEU A 475 5.26 16.31 -27.41
C LEU A 475 6.25 15.27 -26.83
N VAL A 476 7.11 14.66 -27.64
CA VAL A 476 8.06 13.63 -27.17
C VAL A 476 9.47 14.15 -26.82
N THR A 477 9.76 15.44 -27.06
CA THR A 477 11.06 16.07 -26.75
C THR A 477 10.95 17.25 -25.79
N ASN A 478 9.73 17.72 -25.49
CA ASN A 478 9.50 18.69 -24.43
C ASN A 478 9.86 18.05 -23.08
N ARG A 479 10.78 18.71 -22.36
CA ARG A 479 11.30 18.26 -21.06
C ARG A 479 10.21 17.98 -20.03
N LEU A 480 9.10 18.72 -20.06
CA LEU A 480 7.98 18.49 -19.16
C LEU A 480 7.20 17.22 -19.52
N VAL A 481 6.98 16.93 -20.80
CA VAL A 481 6.28 15.70 -21.20
C VAL A 481 7.19 14.49 -21.01
N LEU A 482 8.47 14.62 -21.36
CA LEU A 482 9.49 13.61 -21.10
C LEU A 482 9.54 13.25 -19.61
N TRP A 483 9.58 14.24 -18.72
CA TRP A 483 9.59 13.98 -17.27
C TRP A 483 8.23 13.51 -16.72
N PHE A 484 7.16 14.29 -16.88
CA PHE A 484 5.87 14.03 -16.23
C PHE A 484 5.07 12.88 -16.84
N CYS A 485 5.40 12.48 -18.07
CA CYS A 485 4.71 11.39 -18.76
C CYS A 485 5.62 10.21 -19.06
N ALA A 486 6.80 10.44 -19.64
CA ALA A 486 7.72 9.32 -19.96
C ALA A 486 8.66 8.94 -18.81
N GLY A 487 8.80 9.80 -17.80
CA GLY A 487 9.76 9.67 -16.69
C GLY A 487 11.22 9.83 -17.08
N VAL A 488 11.50 10.43 -18.23
CA VAL A 488 12.87 10.72 -18.67
C VAL A 488 13.36 11.98 -17.96
N CYS A 489 14.27 11.80 -17.00
CA CYS A 489 14.83 12.88 -16.20
C CYS A 489 15.91 13.67 -16.96
N LYS A 490 16.41 14.75 -16.34
CA LYS A 490 17.49 15.57 -16.94
C LYS A 490 18.80 14.78 -17.12
N GLY A 491 19.15 13.94 -16.15
CA GLY A 491 20.36 13.10 -16.20
C GLY A 491 20.31 12.10 -17.35
N GLN A 492 19.22 11.35 -17.45
CA GLN A 492 18.99 10.38 -18.54
C GLN A 492 18.96 11.06 -19.91
N LEU A 493 18.32 12.23 -20.04
CA LEU A 493 18.32 12.98 -21.30
C LEU A 493 19.73 13.48 -21.68
N SER A 494 20.56 13.83 -20.69
CA SER A 494 21.97 14.20 -20.91
C SER A 494 22.80 13.01 -21.42
N LEU A 495 22.57 11.82 -20.86
CA LEU A 495 23.19 10.58 -21.33
C LEU A 495 22.83 10.25 -22.77
N ILE A 496 21.54 10.32 -23.12
CA ILE A 496 21.08 10.09 -24.50
C ILE A 496 21.76 11.07 -25.45
N ARG A 497 21.71 12.37 -25.14
CA ARG A 497 22.26 13.45 -25.99
C ARG A 497 23.77 13.37 -26.24
N LYS A 498 24.52 12.65 -25.40
CA LYS A 498 25.96 12.43 -25.61
C LYS A 498 26.24 11.42 -26.73
N GLU A 499 25.30 10.53 -27.01
CA GLU A 499 25.49 9.43 -27.96
C GLU A 499 24.59 9.55 -29.19
N ASP A 500 23.30 9.85 -28.98
CA ASP A 500 22.27 9.93 -30.02
C ASP A 500 21.45 11.22 -29.84
N ASN A 501 20.76 11.69 -30.88
CA ASN A 501 19.65 12.61 -30.64
C ASN A 501 18.41 11.83 -30.14
N ILE A 502 17.55 12.47 -29.36
CA ILE A 502 16.40 11.81 -28.73
C ILE A 502 15.41 11.21 -29.75
N TYR A 503 15.30 11.79 -30.94
CA TYR A 503 14.41 11.31 -31.99
C TYR A 503 14.92 9.99 -32.56
N ASP A 504 16.19 9.96 -32.98
CA ASP A 504 16.85 8.76 -33.52
C ASP A 504 16.90 7.64 -32.48
N TYR A 505 17.10 7.99 -31.20
CA TYR A 505 17.02 7.04 -30.10
C TYR A 505 15.65 6.34 -30.06
N ILE A 506 14.56 7.11 -30.05
CA ILE A 506 13.19 6.56 -30.00
C ILE A 506 12.89 5.75 -31.26
N VAL A 507 13.23 6.26 -32.45
CA VAL A 507 13.00 5.58 -33.73
C VAL A 507 13.73 4.24 -33.78
N ARG A 508 15.00 4.20 -33.35
CA ARG A 508 15.78 2.97 -33.25
C ARG A 508 15.12 1.95 -32.33
N CYS A 509 14.69 2.37 -31.14
CA CYS A 509 14.02 1.52 -30.17
C CYS A 509 12.73 0.91 -30.72
N LEU A 510 11.88 1.73 -31.35
CA LEU A 510 10.60 1.30 -31.92
C LEU A 510 10.77 0.38 -33.12
N ASN A 511 11.65 0.73 -34.08
CA ASN A 511 11.90 -0.10 -35.26
C ASN A 511 12.42 -1.48 -34.87
N SER A 512 13.41 -1.53 -33.98
CA SER A 512 13.96 -2.80 -33.49
C SER A 512 12.90 -3.64 -32.75
N THR A 513 12.03 -2.99 -31.98
CA THR A 513 10.91 -3.70 -31.32
C THR A 513 9.96 -4.31 -32.35
N ALA A 514 9.56 -3.54 -33.36
CA ALA A 514 8.66 -4.03 -34.39
C ALA A 514 9.28 -5.15 -35.24
N GLU A 515 10.61 -5.13 -35.40
CA GLU A 515 11.37 -6.12 -36.17
C GLU A 515 11.58 -7.43 -35.40
N TYR A 516 11.87 -7.39 -34.10
CA TYR A 516 12.29 -8.59 -33.36
C TYR A 516 11.27 -9.07 -32.31
N SER A 517 10.24 -8.27 -32.00
CA SER A 517 9.29 -8.54 -30.92
C SER A 517 7.86 -8.62 -31.42
N HIS A 518 7.26 -9.81 -31.37
CA HIS A 518 5.87 -9.98 -31.79
C HIS A 518 4.89 -9.41 -30.76
N LEU A 519 4.17 -8.35 -31.13
CA LEU A 519 3.27 -7.59 -30.25
C LEU A 519 2.09 -8.43 -29.75
N ARG A 520 1.55 -9.30 -30.60
CA ARG A 520 0.36 -10.09 -30.28
C ARG A 520 0.66 -11.15 -29.21
N ASP A 521 1.74 -11.90 -29.39
CA ASP A 521 1.97 -13.15 -28.65
C ASP A 521 3.11 -13.06 -27.63
N SER A 522 4.01 -12.07 -27.72
CA SER A 522 5.19 -11.99 -26.83
C SER A 522 5.33 -10.65 -26.09
N ASN A 523 5.03 -9.53 -26.75
CA ASN A 523 5.33 -8.19 -26.23
C ASN A 523 4.12 -7.47 -25.62
N TYR A 524 3.85 -7.77 -24.34
CA TYR A 524 2.73 -7.16 -23.63
C TYR A 524 2.94 -5.68 -23.31
N PHE A 525 4.18 -5.18 -23.29
CA PHE A 525 4.50 -3.80 -22.92
C PHE A 525 3.87 -2.82 -23.92
N TYR A 526 4.27 -2.92 -25.18
CA TYR A 526 3.76 -2.05 -26.24
C TYR A 526 2.32 -2.35 -26.60
N ARG A 527 1.92 -3.63 -26.57
CA ARG A 527 0.52 -4.01 -26.76
C ARG A 527 -0.40 -3.32 -25.75
N CYS A 528 -0.03 -3.32 -24.48
CA CYS A 528 -0.81 -2.65 -23.44
C CYS A 528 -0.81 -1.14 -23.61
N CYS A 529 0.29 -0.54 -24.06
CA CYS A 529 0.35 0.89 -24.36
C CYS A 529 -0.62 1.30 -25.47
N LEU A 530 -0.73 0.49 -26.52
CA LEU A 530 -1.54 0.77 -27.69
C LEU A 530 -3.02 0.44 -27.49
N THR A 531 -3.33 -0.63 -26.75
CA THR A 531 -4.71 -1.12 -26.58
C THR A 531 -5.32 -0.76 -25.23
N GLY A 532 -4.48 -0.49 -24.22
CA GLY A 532 -4.90 -0.25 -22.84
C GLY A 532 -5.34 -1.51 -22.09
N ARG A 533 -4.99 -2.69 -22.59
CA ARG A 533 -5.30 -4.00 -21.99
C ARG A 533 -4.27 -5.05 -22.40
N PHE A 534 -4.16 -6.12 -21.63
CA PHE A 534 -3.40 -7.32 -22.01
C PHE A 534 -4.26 -8.30 -22.83
N SER A 535 -3.64 -9.34 -23.37
CA SER A 535 -4.35 -10.54 -23.84
C SER A 535 -4.00 -11.70 -22.94
N ARG A 536 -4.85 -12.72 -22.88
CA ARG A 536 -4.63 -13.92 -22.04
C ARG A 536 -3.34 -14.66 -22.41
N GLN A 537 -2.89 -14.54 -23.66
CA GLN A 537 -1.67 -15.13 -24.18
C GLN A 537 -0.43 -14.24 -23.99
N CYS A 538 -0.62 -12.92 -23.80
CA CYS A 538 0.45 -11.94 -23.75
C CYS A 538 0.19 -10.95 -22.60
N CYS A 539 0.63 -11.34 -21.40
CA CYS A 539 0.49 -10.59 -20.17
C CYS A 539 1.68 -10.84 -19.22
N PRO A 540 1.88 -10.01 -18.18
CA PRO A 540 2.83 -10.31 -17.10
C PRO A 540 2.47 -11.59 -16.34
N ARG A 541 3.47 -12.31 -15.81
CA ARG A 541 3.28 -13.61 -15.12
C ARG A 541 2.21 -13.60 -14.04
N PHE A 542 2.08 -12.53 -13.24
CA PHE A 542 1.04 -12.46 -12.19
C PHE A 542 -0.42 -12.48 -12.73
N LEU A 543 -0.62 -12.30 -14.04
CA LEU A 543 -1.91 -12.39 -14.72
C LEU A 543 -2.08 -13.68 -15.53
N GLU A 544 -1.08 -14.56 -15.54
CA GLU A 544 -1.21 -15.91 -16.05
C GLU A 544 -1.87 -16.80 -14.98
N GLN A 545 -2.81 -17.66 -15.38
CA GLN A 545 -3.66 -18.37 -14.42
C GLN A 545 -2.87 -19.30 -13.48
N GLY A 546 -1.91 -20.07 -14.01
CA GLY A 546 -1.06 -20.94 -13.19
C GLY A 546 -0.18 -20.15 -12.22
N PRO A 547 0.69 -19.24 -12.72
CA PRO A 547 1.51 -18.37 -11.88
C PRO A 547 0.73 -17.52 -10.88
N PHE A 548 -0.50 -17.10 -11.19
CA PHE A 548 -1.37 -16.38 -10.26
C PHE A 548 -1.64 -17.16 -8.97
N TYR A 549 -2.02 -18.43 -9.06
CA TYR A 549 -2.30 -19.24 -7.87
C TYR A 549 -1.04 -19.54 -7.07
N GLN A 550 0.08 -19.81 -7.75
CA GLN A 550 1.38 -19.94 -7.09
C GLN A 550 1.77 -18.65 -6.36
N LEU A 551 1.67 -17.50 -7.01
CA LEU A 551 1.95 -16.20 -6.40
C LEU A 551 1.04 -15.93 -5.19
N LYS A 552 -0.24 -16.29 -5.29
CA LYS A 552 -1.20 -16.15 -4.19
C LYS A 552 -0.77 -16.96 -2.96
N ASP A 553 -0.32 -18.19 -3.17
CA ASP A 553 0.21 -19.03 -2.10
C ASP A 553 1.53 -18.48 -1.54
N GLU A 554 2.45 -18.04 -2.39
CA GLU A 554 3.73 -17.46 -1.98
C GLU A 554 3.55 -16.17 -1.17
N LEU A 555 2.64 -15.28 -1.58
CA LEU A 555 2.29 -14.07 -0.82
C LEU A 555 1.60 -14.37 0.50
N ALA A 556 0.92 -15.52 0.62
CA ALA A 556 0.33 -15.98 1.87
C ALA A 556 1.36 -16.64 2.81
N ARG A 557 2.50 -17.12 2.29
CA ARG A 557 3.57 -17.83 3.01
C ARG A 557 4.65 -16.87 3.54
N GLY A 558 4.43 -16.29 4.71
CA GLY A 558 5.40 -15.40 5.34
C GLY A 558 5.51 -14.03 4.66
N GLU A 559 6.13 -13.06 5.34
CA GLU A 559 6.18 -11.66 4.89
C GLU A 559 7.21 -11.52 3.76
N ARG A 560 6.87 -12.06 2.59
CA ARG A 560 7.76 -12.12 1.43
C ARG A 560 7.83 -10.84 0.64
N LEU A 561 6.79 -9.99 0.69
CA LEU A 561 6.76 -8.73 -0.03
C LEU A 561 6.62 -7.55 0.92
N LEU A 562 7.73 -6.86 1.12
CA LEU A 562 7.83 -5.60 1.84
C LEU A 562 7.62 -4.44 0.87
N ILE A 563 6.55 -3.67 1.08
CA ILE A 563 6.29 -2.44 0.30
C ILE A 563 6.74 -1.26 1.16
N ARG A 564 7.61 -0.42 0.60
CA ARG A 564 8.28 0.68 1.29
C ARG A 564 8.11 1.97 0.50
N THR A 565 7.89 3.07 1.21
CA THR A 565 7.81 4.39 0.59
C THR A 565 8.93 5.24 1.16
N GLY A 566 9.89 5.62 0.33
CA GLY A 566 11.13 6.26 0.77
C GLY A 566 12.20 6.32 -0.32
N THR A 567 13.42 6.71 0.07
CA THR A 567 14.55 6.72 -0.87
C THR A 567 15.13 5.32 -1.04
N PHE A 568 15.60 5.01 -2.25
CA PHE A 568 16.20 3.70 -2.55
C PHE A 568 17.41 3.40 -1.66
N VAL A 569 18.33 4.37 -1.54
CA VAL A 569 19.53 4.23 -0.69
C VAL A 569 19.16 4.13 0.79
N GLY A 570 18.13 4.85 1.25
CA GLY A 570 17.63 4.75 2.61
C GLY A 570 17.18 3.34 2.96
N GLU A 571 16.44 2.69 2.05
CA GLU A 571 16.00 1.30 2.23
C GLU A 571 17.15 0.28 2.05
N LEU A 572 18.08 0.56 1.13
CA LEU A 572 19.28 -0.24 0.92
C LEU A 572 20.13 -0.32 2.21
N ARG A 573 20.22 0.76 2.99
CA ARG A 573 21.00 0.80 4.24
C ARG A 573 20.38 0.03 5.40
N LYS A 574 19.12 -0.39 5.32
CA LYS A 574 18.41 -1.02 6.45
C LYS A 574 18.74 -2.50 6.65
N ARG A 575 19.29 -3.19 5.64
CA ARG A 575 19.57 -4.64 5.70
C ARG A 575 20.55 -5.07 4.63
N THR A 576 21.10 -6.26 4.81
CA THR A 576 21.94 -6.92 3.80
C THR A 576 21.08 -7.60 2.73
N TYR A 577 21.46 -7.44 1.46
CA TYR A 577 20.77 -8.00 0.30
C TYR A 577 21.65 -8.98 -0.46
N SER A 578 21.01 -9.97 -1.08
CA SER A 578 21.65 -10.88 -2.03
C SER A 578 21.51 -10.42 -3.48
N LYS A 579 20.41 -9.72 -3.79
CA LYS A 579 20.12 -9.20 -5.12
C LYS A 579 19.63 -7.76 -5.01
N VAL A 580 20.10 -6.88 -5.89
CA VAL A 580 19.64 -5.49 -5.97
C VAL A 580 19.35 -5.13 -7.43
N ILE A 581 18.13 -4.70 -7.69
CA ILE A 581 17.67 -4.26 -9.00
C ILE A 581 17.57 -2.75 -8.95
N LEU A 582 18.52 -2.08 -9.58
CA LEU A 582 18.55 -0.62 -9.64
C LEU A 582 17.56 -0.12 -10.70
N MET A 583 17.20 -0.90 -11.72
CA MET A 583 16.54 -0.35 -12.91
C MET A 583 17.38 0.80 -13.53
N ASP A 584 16.75 1.72 -14.26
CA ASP A 584 17.39 2.89 -14.86
C ASP A 584 17.55 4.10 -13.91
N HIS A 585 17.22 3.95 -12.63
CA HIS A 585 17.26 5.10 -11.70
C HIS A 585 18.64 5.72 -11.53
N VAL A 586 19.70 4.96 -11.78
CA VAL A 586 21.08 5.47 -11.68
C VAL A 586 21.34 6.55 -12.75
N ASP A 587 20.62 6.51 -13.87
CA ASP A 587 20.65 7.57 -14.89
C ASP A 587 20.08 8.91 -14.36
N TRP A 588 19.36 8.88 -13.24
CA TRP A 588 18.70 10.05 -12.64
C TRP A 588 19.56 10.73 -11.58
N LEU A 589 20.61 10.06 -11.11
CA LEU A 589 21.44 10.50 -10.00
C LEU A 589 22.56 11.44 -10.48
N GLU A 590 22.90 12.40 -9.62
CA GLU A 590 24.12 13.19 -9.78
C GLU A 590 25.31 12.47 -9.12
N GLN A 591 26.54 12.92 -9.40
CA GLN A 591 27.75 12.22 -8.93
C GLN A 591 27.78 11.96 -7.40
N PRO A 592 27.42 12.92 -6.52
CA PRO A 592 27.41 12.67 -5.08
C PRO A 592 26.42 11.57 -4.65
N ASP A 593 25.27 11.48 -5.32
CA ASP A 593 24.27 10.44 -5.07
C ASP A 593 24.73 9.08 -5.59
N ILE A 594 25.43 9.06 -6.72
CA ILE A 594 26.08 7.85 -7.26
C ILE A 594 27.13 7.32 -6.29
N ASP A 595 27.96 8.21 -5.73
CA ASP A 595 28.99 7.83 -4.75
C ASP A 595 28.33 7.26 -3.47
N THR A 596 27.28 7.92 -2.98
CA THR A 596 26.49 7.46 -1.83
C THR A 596 25.82 6.10 -2.08
N LEU A 597 25.31 5.87 -3.30
CA LEU A 597 24.77 4.59 -3.73
C LEU A 597 25.86 3.51 -3.78
N CYS A 598 27.02 3.82 -4.35
CA CYS A 598 28.15 2.89 -4.43
C CYS A 598 28.64 2.45 -3.05
N ASP A 599 28.72 3.39 -2.09
CA ASP A 599 29.02 3.09 -0.69
C ASP A 599 27.98 2.15 -0.07
N ALA A 600 26.69 2.47 -0.23
CA ALA A 600 25.62 1.65 0.30
C ALA A 600 25.60 0.24 -0.33
N LEU A 601 25.87 0.12 -1.64
CA LEU A 601 26.00 -1.17 -2.32
C LEU A 601 27.16 -1.99 -1.77
N ARG A 602 28.33 -1.37 -1.59
CA ARG A 602 29.52 -2.02 -1.03
C ARG A 602 29.24 -2.61 0.35
N ASP A 603 28.52 -1.86 1.19
CA ASP A 603 28.30 -2.20 2.59
C ASP A 603 27.14 -3.19 2.79
N GLN A 604 26.13 -3.17 1.90
CA GLN A 604 24.87 -3.91 2.09
C GLN A 604 24.65 -5.06 1.12
N VAL A 605 25.41 -5.18 0.03
CA VAL A 605 25.34 -6.36 -0.85
C VAL A 605 26.32 -7.43 -0.36
N ARG A 606 25.80 -8.60 -0.01
CA ARG A 606 26.64 -9.72 0.48
C ARG A 606 27.66 -10.16 -0.60
N PRO A 607 28.82 -10.73 -0.21
CA PRO A 607 29.74 -11.36 -1.16
C PRO A 607 29.02 -12.36 -2.09
N GLY A 608 29.32 -12.30 -3.39
CA GLY A 608 28.61 -13.10 -4.42
C GLY A 608 27.19 -12.61 -4.75
N GLY A 609 26.69 -11.58 -4.07
CA GLY A 609 25.43 -10.92 -4.40
C GLY A 609 25.48 -10.23 -5.77
N ARG A 610 24.32 -10.09 -6.40
CA ARG A 610 24.20 -9.55 -7.78
C ARG A 610 23.45 -8.23 -7.79
N VAL A 611 23.94 -7.28 -8.55
CA VAL A 611 23.32 -5.98 -8.79
C VAL A 611 23.06 -5.85 -10.28
N ILE A 612 21.84 -5.52 -10.71
CA ILE A 612 21.53 -5.30 -12.13
C ILE A 612 20.95 -3.91 -12.37
N TRP A 613 21.19 -3.37 -13.56
CA TRP A 613 20.62 -2.11 -14.01
C TRP A 613 20.60 -2.01 -15.54
N ARG A 614 19.69 -1.19 -16.05
CA ARG A 614 19.66 -0.77 -17.45
C ARG A 614 20.02 0.71 -17.54
N SER A 615 20.53 1.15 -18.69
CA SER A 615 20.87 2.57 -18.90
C SER A 615 20.48 3.04 -20.29
N ALA A 616 20.11 4.31 -20.40
CA ALA A 616 19.91 4.99 -21.68
C ALA A 616 21.24 5.31 -22.42
N SER A 617 22.38 5.14 -21.76
CA SER A 617 23.73 5.22 -22.39
C SER A 617 24.26 3.82 -22.69
N ARG A 618 25.06 3.66 -23.75
CA ARG A 618 25.76 2.39 -24.05
C ARG A 618 26.92 2.13 -23.07
N ARG A 619 27.49 3.19 -22.47
CA ARG A 619 28.64 3.17 -21.55
C ARG A 619 28.50 4.24 -20.45
N PRO A 620 27.57 4.06 -19.49
CA PRO A 620 27.39 5.01 -18.40
C PRO A 620 28.64 5.10 -17.51
N GLY A 621 29.03 6.32 -17.11
CA GLY A 621 30.24 6.56 -16.31
C GLY A 621 30.21 5.91 -14.93
N TYR A 622 29.01 5.79 -14.33
CA TYR A 622 28.81 5.19 -13.01
C TYR A 622 29.06 3.67 -12.97
N ALA A 623 29.13 2.97 -14.11
CA ALA A 623 29.54 1.57 -14.15
C ALA A 623 30.94 1.39 -13.54
N LYS A 624 31.87 2.33 -13.82
CA LYS A 624 33.21 2.34 -13.22
C LYS A 624 33.18 2.66 -11.73
N CYS A 625 32.22 3.45 -11.27
CA CYS A 625 32.05 3.72 -9.83
C CYS A 625 31.65 2.44 -9.08
N ILE A 626 30.72 1.66 -9.66
CA ILE A 626 30.31 0.37 -9.11
C ILE A 626 31.48 -0.64 -9.15
N GLU A 627 32.30 -0.66 -10.19
CA GLU A 627 33.53 -1.47 -10.22
C GLU A 627 34.47 -1.11 -9.07
N LYS A 628 34.74 0.19 -8.89
CA LYS A 628 35.59 0.72 -7.79
C LYS A 628 35.02 0.41 -6.41
N ALA A 629 33.71 0.27 -6.27
CA ALA A 629 33.05 -0.15 -5.03
C ALA A 629 33.28 -1.64 -4.70
N GLY A 630 34.00 -2.39 -5.54
CA GLY A 630 34.39 -3.78 -5.33
C GLY A 630 33.41 -4.78 -5.93
N PHE A 631 32.93 -4.48 -7.13
CA PHE A 631 32.09 -5.39 -7.91
C PHE A 631 32.77 -5.73 -9.23
N LYS A 632 32.58 -6.97 -9.70
CA LYS A 632 32.89 -7.36 -11.07
C LYS A 632 31.72 -7.00 -11.97
N VAL A 633 31.84 -5.90 -12.71
CA VAL A 633 30.81 -5.43 -13.64
C VAL A 633 30.96 -6.09 -15.00
N THR A 634 29.86 -6.56 -15.56
CA THR A 634 29.76 -7.16 -16.89
C THR A 634 28.61 -6.52 -17.64
N ARG A 635 28.88 -6.01 -18.84
CA ARG A 635 27.84 -5.55 -19.76
C ARG A 635 27.25 -6.77 -20.46
N ILE A 636 26.00 -7.09 -20.17
CA ILE A 636 25.30 -8.25 -20.74
C ILE A 636 24.92 -7.96 -22.18
N GLN A 637 24.35 -6.79 -22.44
CA GLN A 637 23.85 -6.43 -23.75
C GLN A 637 23.93 -4.93 -23.99
N THR A 638 23.89 -4.56 -25.27
CA THR A 638 23.84 -3.18 -25.72
C THR A 638 23.02 -3.06 -27.00
N SER A 639 22.53 -1.85 -27.29
CA SER A 639 21.67 -1.53 -28.43
C SER A 639 22.32 -1.67 -29.81
N GLU A 640 23.55 -2.20 -29.88
CA GLU A 640 24.12 -2.75 -31.12
C GLU A 640 23.33 -3.98 -31.61
N SER A 641 22.55 -4.61 -30.73
CA SER A 641 21.60 -5.67 -31.03
C SER A 641 20.27 -5.42 -30.34
N TYR A 642 19.21 -6.10 -30.79
CA TYR A 642 17.92 -6.10 -30.10
C TYR A 642 18.06 -6.64 -28.69
N MET A 643 17.75 -5.81 -27.68
CA MET A 643 18.04 -6.14 -26.28
C MET A 643 16.98 -7.06 -25.65
N ASP A 644 15.77 -6.53 -25.48
CA ASP A 644 14.69 -7.22 -24.78
C ASP A 644 13.32 -6.77 -25.32
N ARG A 645 12.21 -7.30 -24.79
CA ARG A 645 10.86 -6.91 -25.25
C ARG A 645 10.53 -5.45 -25.00
N VAL A 646 11.21 -4.78 -24.08
CA VAL A 646 11.02 -3.36 -23.85
C VAL A 646 11.84 -2.53 -24.85
N ASN A 647 13.11 -2.88 -25.05
CA ASN A 647 14.05 -2.27 -25.97
C ASN A 647 14.09 -0.73 -25.91
N MET A 648 13.90 -0.14 -24.73
CA MET A 648 13.94 1.31 -24.50
C MET A 648 15.25 1.79 -23.87
N TYR A 649 16.17 0.87 -23.58
CA TYR A 649 17.48 1.15 -23.00
C TYR A 649 18.59 0.84 -24.00
N ALA A 650 19.76 1.46 -23.81
CA ALA A 650 20.92 1.29 -24.66
C ALA A 650 21.91 0.23 -24.16
N SER A 651 21.80 -0.15 -22.88
CA SER A 651 22.63 -1.22 -22.30
C SER A 651 22.03 -1.85 -21.05
N PHE A 652 22.43 -3.09 -20.78
CA PHE A 652 22.06 -3.88 -19.60
C PHE A 652 23.32 -4.44 -18.93
N TYR A 653 23.42 -4.31 -17.62
CA TYR A 653 24.59 -4.69 -16.84
C TYR A 653 24.23 -5.59 -15.66
N VAL A 654 25.18 -6.45 -15.32
CA VAL A 654 25.23 -7.18 -14.04
C VAL A 654 26.54 -6.87 -13.34
N ALA A 655 26.49 -6.70 -12.02
CA ALA A 655 27.65 -6.55 -11.17
C ALA A 655 27.59 -7.59 -10.05
N VAL A 656 28.65 -8.40 -9.94
CA VAL A 656 28.75 -9.42 -8.89
C VAL A 656 29.69 -8.91 -7.81
N ARG A 657 29.24 -8.92 -6.56
CA ARG A 657 30.07 -8.49 -5.42
C ARG A 657 31.26 -9.43 -5.29
N ASN A 658 32.47 -8.87 -5.35
CA ASN A 658 33.69 -9.66 -5.22
C ASN A 658 33.67 -10.39 -3.87
N SER A 659 34.00 -11.69 -3.88
CA SER A 659 34.35 -12.41 -2.66
C SER A 659 35.63 -11.76 -2.11
N ALA A 660 35.54 -11.02 -1.00
CA ALA A 660 36.76 -10.49 -0.40
C ALA A 660 37.66 -11.66 0.07
N PRO A 661 39.00 -11.50 0.07
CA PRO A 661 39.92 -12.49 0.60
C PRO A 661 39.68 -12.70 2.10
N SER A 662 40.15 -13.84 2.62
CA SER A 662 40.09 -14.23 4.04
C SER A 662 40.36 -13.05 5.00
N PRO A 663 39.71 -13.01 6.17
CA PRO A 663 39.87 -11.91 7.11
C PRO A 663 41.35 -11.68 7.41
N ILE A 664 41.74 -10.40 7.39
CA ILE A 664 43.05 -9.92 7.81
C ILE A 664 43.35 -10.56 9.17
N ARG A 665 44.38 -11.42 9.22
CA ARG A 665 44.99 -11.83 10.49
C ARG A 665 45.49 -10.57 11.16
N VAL A 666 44.81 -10.14 12.22
CA VAL A 666 45.37 -9.20 13.18
C VAL A 666 46.68 -9.84 13.67
N PRO A 667 47.83 -9.15 13.59
CA PRO A 667 49.06 -9.66 14.19
C PRO A 667 48.80 -9.85 15.68
N SER A 668 49.06 -11.06 16.18
CA SER A 668 49.04 -11.40 17.59
C SER A 668 50.02 -10.49 18.33
N GLY A 669 49.49 -9.40 18.90
CA GLY A 669 50.15 -8.67 19.97
C GLY A 669 50.02 -9.48 21.25
N ASN A 670 51.16 -9.78 21.85
CA ASN A 670 51.31 -10.57 23.07
C ASN A 670 50.32 -10.16 24.16
N VAL A 671 49.57 -11.15 24.65
CA VAL A 671 48.90 -11.10 25.95
C VAL A 671 49.93 -11.54 26.99
N GLU A 672 50.36 -10.63 27.85
CA GLU A 672 50.79 -10.98 29.20
C GLU A 672 49.61 -10.78 30.16
N SER A 673 49.44 -11.78 31.00
CA SER A 673 48.47 -11.99 32.08
C SER A 673 48.49 -10.87 33.14
N THR A 674 47.45 -10.60 33.93
CA THR A 674 46.86 -11.46 34.98
C THR A 674 45.61 -10.81 35.61
N ASP A 675 44.66 -11.65 36.05
CA ASP A 675 43.83 -11.56 37.29
C ASP A 675 42.92 -10.36 37.57
N GLU A 676 41.76 -10.45 38.24
CA GLU A 676 40.87 -11.53 38.70
C GLU A 676 39.54 -10.88 39.16
N ARG A 677 38.42 -11.60 39.02
CA ARG A 677 37.22 -11.68 39.90
C ARG A 677 36.27 -10.46 40.15
N LYS A 678 35.04 -10.66 39.63
CA LYS A 678 33.64 -10.32 40.06
C LYS A 678 33.37 -10.12 41.59
N PRO A 679 32.17 -9.68 42.10
CA PRO A 679 30.81 -9.65 41.48
C PRO A 679 29.83 -8.46 41.82
N LEU A 680 28.68 -8.52 41.12
CA LEU A 680 27.31 -7.97 41.34
C LEU A 680 26.87 -7.53 42.77
N LEU A 681 26.09 -6.43 42.87
CA LEU A 681 24.69 -6.37 43.39
C LEU A 681 24.11 -4.94 43.38
N SER A 682 22.78 -4.85 43.49
CA SER A 682 21.85 -3.82 43.01
C SER A 682 21.34 -2.83 44.09
N PRO A 683 20.18 -2.14 43.97
CA PRO A 683 20.05 -0.68 44.01
C PRO A 683 19.42 -0.10 45.30
N GLY A 684 19.62 1.19 45.56
CA GLY A 684 18.92 1.93 46.62
C GLY A 684 18.98 3.45 46.42
N SER A 685 17.80 4.04 46.16
CA SER A 685 17.48 5.48 46.22
C SER A 685 17.36 5.98 47.67
N PRO A 686 16.94 7.24 47.92
CA PRO A 686 17.41 8.54 47.43
C PRO A 686 17.82 9.43 48.64
N ASP A 687 18.54 10.54 48.42
CA ASP A 687 18.25 11.80 49.12
C ASP A 687 19.14 12.96 48.65
N SER A 688 18.45 14.10 48.51
CA SER A 688 18.88 15.50 48.58
C SER A 688 20.38 15.85 48.49
N VAL A 689 20.73 16.86 47.67
CA VAL A 689 20.96 18.24 48.12
C VAL A 689 21.25 19.15 46.91
N LEU A 690 20.67 20.35 46.99
CA LEU A 690 20.82 21.55 46.18
C LEU A 690 22.28 21.92 45.82
N CYS A 691 22.50 22.41 44.59
CA CYS A 691 22.92 23.80 44.30
C CYS A 691 23.28 23.98 42.82
N THR A 692 22.84 25.12 42.28
CA THR A 692 23.10 25.66 40.94
C THR A 692 24.45 26.44 40.92
N PRO A 693 24.74 27.31 39.93
CA PRO A 693 25.51 27.01 38.72
C PRO A 693 26.81 27.84 38.64
N THR A 694 27.77 27.43 37.80
CA THR A 694 28.78 28.39 37.30
C THR A 694 29.18 28.06 35.87
N ASP A 695 29.04 29.08 35.04
CA ASP A 695 29.56 29.24 33.68
C ASP A 695 31.08 29.06 33.58
N ALA A 696 31.50 28.85 32.32
CA ALA A 696 32.71 29.39 31.66
C ALA A 696 33.69 28.32 31.12
N LYS A 697 33.49 27.92 29.86
CA LYS A 697 34.27 28.40 28.70
C LYS A 697 33.74 27.84 27.39
#